data_AF-A0A3Q2Q8K5-F1
#
_entry.id   AF-A0A3Q2Q8K5-F1
#
_cell.length_a   1.000
_cell.length_b   1.000
_cell.length_c   1.000
_cell.angle_alpha   90.00
_cell.angle_beta   90.00
_cell.angle_gamma   90.00
#
_symmetry.space_group_name_H-M   'P 1'
#
loop_
_entity.id
_entity.type
_entity.pdbx_description
1 polymer ?
#
loop_
_entity_poly.entity_id
_entity_poly.type
_entity_poly.pdbx_seq_one_letter_code
_entity_poly.pdbx_strand_id
1 'polypeptide(L)'
;LKRRCECVTEGSDEKGSRTLLNTIYTDLYITEGQSEEVNTQHEVKQLERASKIQNLHDTPIRCHDIFKALPDQHGPIRVVLTNGVAGVGKTFSVQKFTLDWAEGLENQDISVVVLLSFRELNLIRGEQHSLVTLLHVFHPTLQKLPAENLAVCKLLFIFDGLDESRLSLDFNDCQIVSDVTQKSSLNVLLTNLIKGNLLPSALVWITSRPAAAYQIPPSCVARVTEVRGFTDAQKEEYFKKRFSDEELSSRIISHIKTSKSLHIMCGIPVFCWITATVLENMLTTEQREELPKTMTDMYSQFLLVQTKRKNKYHGQHVSSPQGLMEADREVLLKLGRLAFEHLKKGNIMFYQEDLEQCGLDVTEALVYSGVCTEIFKRESLIFQKPVYCFVHLSIQEFLAAVYVFHCFTSKNTVVFSSLHHFLKRVMEKSLKSKNGHLDLLVRFLHGLSVESNQRLLEGLLGQIEDSKKTTQKVINNLKEISVNINIFHCLMEMNDISVYQEIQEFLKSENRSEKRLSEIQCSALAYMLLMSEEVLDELDLRKYNTTKEGRWRLFPVARNSKNVVHCELSKPHCEVIASALKSNPSHLMDLDLSWNKIGDSGVKHLCAGLENPNCRLEILRLVKCRLSENNWATLISALQSKPSYLIELDLSENEALKDAGAKELCAFLKSSLCRLNTLRSDISFQLRSCRLSEISCGSLVSALKSNPSHLIELDLSGNNLKESDVQQLKEFVKSPDYKLETLRSVDCNCESNCCQQ
;
A
#
# COMPACT_ATOMS: atom_id res chain seq x y z
N LEU A 1 -5.15 -32.94 -0.95
CA LEU A 1 -5.36 -31.52 -1.33
C LEU A 1 -6.84 -31.17 -1.41
N LYS A 2 -7.67 -31.80 -2.26
CA LYS A 2 -9.12 -31.55 -2.32
C LYS A 2 -9.80 -31.43 -0.94
N ARG A 3 -9.76 -32.48 -0.11
CA ARG A 3 -10.31 -32.45 1.27
C ARG A 3 -9.77 -31.33 2.18
N ARG A 4 -8.58 -30.79 1.89
CA ARG A 4 -7.91 -29.75 2.67
C ARG A 4 -8.28 -28.33 2.21
N CYS A 5 -8.81 -28.18 0.99
CA CYS A 5 -9.08 -26.88 0.35
C CYS A 5 -10.56 -26.72 -0.08
N GLU A 6 -11.34 -27.80 -0.10
CA GLU A 6 -12.75 -27.83 -0.51
C GLU A 6 -13.68 -27.07 0.45
N CYS A 7 -13.31 -27.05 1.73
CA CYS A 7 -14.07 -26.38 2.77
C CYS A 7 -13.24 -25.28 3.39
N VAL A 8 -13.86 -24.12 3.59
CA VAL A 8 -13.34 -23.10 4.49
C VAL A 8 -14.13 -23.17 5.77
N THR A 9 -13.40 -23.10 6.88
CA THR A 9 -13.96 -22.97 8.22
C THR A 9 -14.48 -21.55 8.40
N GLU A 10 -15.75 -21.30 8.09
CA GLU A 10 -16.56 -20.34 8.84
C GLU A 10 -17.01 -21.07 10.12
N GLY A 11 -16.18 -21.02 11.18
CA GLY A 11 -16.35 -21.83 12.40
C GLY A 11 -15.62 -23.19 12.41
N SER A 12 -15.59 -23.88 13.55
CA SER A 12 -14.72 -25.06 13.81
C SER A 12 -15.30 -26.43 13.43
N ASP A 13 -14.37 -27.39 13.30
CA ASP A 13 -14.44 -28.69 12.63
C ASP A 13 -15.32 -29.80 13.27
N GLU A 14 -15.99 -29.57 14.40
CA GLU A 14 -16.62 -30.70 15.12
C GLU A 14 -18.11 -30.91 14.81
N LYS A 15 -18.82 -29.93 14.21
CA LYS A 15 -20.23 -30.08 13.82
C LYS A 15 -20.57 -29.34 12.52
N GLY A 16 -20.11 -29.86 11.39
CA GLY A 16 -20.88 -29.87 10.13
C GLY A 16 -21.14 -28.58 9.35
N SER A 17 -20.87 -27.37 9.83
CA SER A 17 -21.01 -26.15 9.00
C SER A 17 -19.75 -25.85 8.18
N ARG A 18 -19.34 -26.81 7.36
CA ARG A 18 -18.28 -26.57 6.38
C ARG A 18 -18.88 -25.89 5.16
N THR A 19 -18.66 -24.58 5.03
CA THR A 19 -19.04 -23.85 3.82
C THR A 19 -18.11 -24.27 2.68
N LEU A 20 -18.69 -24.72 1.58
CA LEU A 20 -17.92 -25.06 0.38
C LEU A 20 -17.28 -23.80 -0.17
N LEU A 21 -15.96 -23.84 -0.39
CA LEU A 21 -15.22 -22.69 -0.93
C LEU A 21 -15.85 -22.20 -2.23
N ASN A 22 -16.24 -23.12 -3.12
CA ASN A 22 -16.86 -22.80 -4.40
C ASN A 22 -18.18 -22.01 -4.29
N THR A 23 -18.90 -22.11 -3.18
CA THR A 23 -20.18 -21.40 -2.97
C THR A 23 -19.97 -19.94 -2.60
N ILE A 24 -18.90 -19.64 -1.84
CA ILE A 24 -18.64 -18.30 -1.30
C ILE A 24 -17.51 -17.56 -2.01
N TYR A 25 -16.70 -18.27 -2.80
CA TYR A 25 -15.54 -17.67 -3.46
C TYR A 25 -15.98 -16.60 -4.46
N THR A 26 -15.36 -15.44 -4.32
CA THR A 26 -15.46 -14.32 -5.26
C THR A 26 -14.05 -14.07 -5.75
N ASP A 27 -13.89 -13.96 -7.07
CA ASP A 27 -12.57 -13.75 -7.67
C ASP A 27 -11.92 -12.49 -7.10
N LEU A 28 -10.62 -12.56 -6.83
CA LEU A 28 -9.86 -11.40 -6.37
C LEU A 28 -9.27 -10.65 -7.55
N TYR A 29 -9.19 -9.33 -7.43
CA TYR A 29 -8.45 -8.50 -8.36
C TYR A 29 -6.94 -8.65 -8.11
N ILE A 30 -6.26 -9.29 -9.07
CA ILE A 30 -4.81 -9.53 -9.05
C ILE A 30 -4.19 -8.82 -10.24
N THR A 31 -3.12 -8.08 -10.02
CA THR A 31 -2.39 -7.35 -11.07
C THR A 31 -0.95 -7.82 -11.17
N GLU A 32 -0.34 -7.70 -12.36
CA GLU A 32 1.12 -7.85 -12.50
C GLU A 32 1.86 -6.64 -11.93
N GLY A 33 3.03 -6.88 -11.33
CA GLY A 33 3.87 -5.88 -10.71
C GLY A 33 3.59 -5.68 -9.23
N GLN A 34 4.44 -4.88 -8.58
CA GLN A 34 4.25 -4.38 -7.24
C GLN A 34 4.19 -2.86 -7.31
N SER A 35 3.18 -2.23 -6.74
CA SER A 35 3.23 -0.78 -6.58
C SER A 35 4.34 -0.42 -5.57
N GLU A 36 5.29 0.45 -5.95
CA GLU A 36 6.53 0.72 -5.19
C GLU A 36 6.29 1.17 -3.72
N GLU A 37 5.09 1.68 -3.40
CA GLU A 37 4.75 2.21 -2.08
C GLU A 37 4.19 1.17 -1.10
N VAL A 38 4.03 -0.08 -1.53
CA VAL A 38 3.45 -1.18 -0.75
C VAL A 38 4.38 -1.65 0.37
N ASN A 39 5.69 -1.33 0.28
CA ASN A 39 6.72 -1.82 1.20
C ASN A 39 6.75 -1.16 2.59
N THR A 40 6.03 -0.07 2.87
CA THR A 40 6.25 0.69 4.13
C THR A 40 5.02 1.15 4.91
N GLN A 41 3.78 0.90 4.46
CA GLN A 41 2.59 1.52 5.05
C GLN A 41 1.60 0.53 5.70
N HIS A 42 0.89 0.96 6.75
CA HIS A 42 -0.19 0.21 7.43
C HIS A 42 -1.34 -0.15 6.47
N GLU A 43 -2.00 -1.30 6.71
CA GLU A 43 -3.05 -1.92 5.89
C GLU A 43 -4.15 -0.94 5.46
N VAL A 44 -4.58 -0.05 6.36
CA VAL A 44 -5.66 0.90 6.07
C VAL A 44 -5.23 2.00 5.10
N LYS A 45 -3.97 2.43 5.17
CA LYS A 45 -3.42 3.40 4.20
C LYS A 45 -3.26 2.78 2.81
N GLN A 46 -2.98 1.48 2.75
CA GLN A 46 -2.87 0.75 1.48
C GLN A 46 -4.25 0.54 0.84
N LEU A 47 -5.28 0.24 1.63
CA LEU A 47 -6.68 0.13 1.18
C LEU A 47 -7.21 1.40 0.52
N GLU A 48 -7.03 2.54 1.18
CA GLU A 48 -7.45 3.87 0.68
C GLU A 48 -6.77 4.25 -0.65
N ARG A 49 -5.64 3.60 -0.96
CA ARG A 49 -4.92 3.78 -2.22
C ARG A 49 -5.33 2.76 -3.25
N ALA A 50 -5.38 1.48 -2.89
CA ALA A 50 -5.77 0.38 -3.78
C ALA A 50 -7.18 0.57 -4.36
N SER A 51 -8.11 1.17 -3.59
CA SER A 51 -9.45 1.50 -4.09
C SER A 51 -9.45 2.49 -5.26
N LYS A 52 -8.40 3.29 -5.46
CA LYS A 52 -8.28 4.23 -6.59
C LYS A 52 -7.64 3.61 -7.82
N ILE A 53 -6.70 2.70 -7.61
CA ILE A 53 -5.92 2.08 -8.69
C ILE A 53 -6.76 1.04 -9.45
N GLN A 54 -7.98 0.72 -8.99
CA GLN A 54 -8.91 -0.15 -9.72
C GLN A 54 -9.33 0.42 -11.10
N ASN A 55 -9.12 1.71 -11.36
CA ASN A 55 -9.62 2.38 -12.57
C ASN A 55 -8.59 2.55 -13.71
N LEU A 56 -7.33 2.13 -13.58
CA LEU A 56 -6.29 2.51 -14.56
C LEU A 56 -5.30 1.38 -14.91
N HIS A 57 -5.25 1.03 -16.20
CA HIS A 57 -4.20 0.36 -16.99
C HIS A 57 -3.30 -0.73 -16.38
N ASP A 58 -3.65 -1.34 -15.24
CA ASP A 58 -2.97 -2.55 -14.79
C ASP A 58 -3.45 -3.73 -15.63
N THR A 59 -2.53 -4.63 -15.98
CA THR A 59 -2.90 -5.87 -16.67
C THR A 59 -3.45 -6.83 -15.60
N PRO A 60 -4.78 -7.06 -15.54
CA PRO A 60 -5.32 -8.01 -14.58
C PRO A 60 -4.83 -9.41 -14.96
N ILE A 61 -4.40 -10.17 -13.96
CA ILE A 61 -3.99 -11.56 -14.12
C ILE A 61 -5.00 -12.42 -13.39
N ARG A 62 -5.58 -13.40 -14.07
CA ARG A 62 -6.36 -14.44 -13.38
C ARG A 62 -5.42 -15.31 -12.56
N CYS A 63 -5.86 -15.75 -11.37
CA CYS A 63 -5.07 -16.61 -10.49
C CYS A 63 -4.51 -17.85 -11.22
N HIS A 64 -5.31 -18.46 -12.11
CA HIS A 64 -4.91 -19.63 -12.91
C HIS A 64 -3.86 -19.33 -13.99
N ASP A 65 -3.70 -18.06 -14.36
CA ASP A 65 -2.76 -17.59 -15.39
C ASP A 65 -1.47 -17.02 -14.79
N ILE A 66 -1.26 -17.14 -13.49
CA ILE A 66 -0.10 -16.58 -12.76
C ILE A 66 1.25 -17.03 -13.36
N PHE A 67 1.34 -18.24 -13.94
CA PHE A 67 2.54 -18.76 -14.60
C PHE A 67 2.53 -18.64 -16.13
N LYS A 68 1.46 -18.13 -16.74
CA LYS A 68 1.38 -17.94 -18.19
C LYS A 68 2.06 -16.63 -18.59
N ALA A 69 2.92 -16.69 -19.62
CA ALA A 69 3.55 -15.51 -20.17
C ALA A 69 2.51 -14.59 -20.82
N LEU A 70 2.60 -13.28 -20.58
CA LEU A 70 1.83 -12.28 -21.30
C LEU A 70 2.41 -12.12 -22.73
N PRO A 71 1.63 -11.61 -23.71
CA PRO A 71 2.06 -11.50 -25.10
C PRO A 71 3.42 -10.80 -25.30
N ASP A 72 3.76 -9.87 -24.42
CA ASP A 72 4.97 -9.05 -24.50
C ASP A 72 6.17 -9.63 -23.73
N GLN A 73 6.00 -10.72 -22.97
CA GLN A 73 7.05 -11.30 -22.13
C GLN A 73 7.74 -12.49 -22.80
N HIS A 74 9.07 -12.42 -22.89
CA HIS A 74 9.92 -13.48 -23.43
C HIS A 74 10.73 -14.13 -22.29
N GLY A 75 10.29 -15.31 -21.81
CA GLY A 75 11.03 -16.11 -20.83
C GLY A 75 10.13 -17.02 -19.98
N PRO A 76 10.64 -18.13 -19.43
CA PRO A 76 9.88 -19.01 -18.56
C PRO A 76 9.67 -18.38 -17.17
N ILE A 77 8.42 -18.30 -16.72
CA ILE A 77 8.07 -17.81 -15.38
C ILE A 77 8.16 -18.97 -14.40
N ARG A 78 9.29 -19.06 -13.68
CA ARG A 78 9.52 -20.12 -12.70
C ARG A 78 9.03 -19.75 -11.30
N VAL A 79 9.41 -18.57 -10.83
CA VAL A 79 9.15 -18.11 -9.45
C VAL A 79 8.25 -16.90 -9.49
N VAL A 80 7.08 -17.03 -8.85
CA VAL A 80 6.13 -15.93 -8.66
C VAL A 80 6.07 -15.53 -7.19
N LEU A 81 6.20 -14.24 -6.92
CA LEU A 81 5.96 -13.66 -5.61
C LEU A 81 4.66 -12.83 -5.63
N THR A 82 3.67 -13.27 -4.87
CA THR A 82 2.38 -12.60 -4.74
C THR A 82 2.31 -11.81 -3.45
N ASN A 83 2.24 -10.50 -3.58
CA ASN A 83 2.11 -9.56 -2.48
C ASN A 83 0.65 -9.19 -2.22
N GLY A 84 0.38 -8.74 -1.00
CA GLY A 84 -0.91 -8.16 -0.65
C GLY A 84 -1.03 -7.91 0.85
N VAL A 85 -1.86 -6.95 1.23
CA VAL A 85 -2.16 -6.65 2.64
C VAL A 85 -2.76 -7.84 3.38
N ALA A 86 -2.77 -7.80 4.72
CA ALA A 86 -3.43 -8.87 5.46
C ALA A 86 -4.93 -8.92 5.12
N GLY A 87 -5.52 -10.11 5.21
CA GLY A 87 -6.95 -10.30 4.97
C GLY A 87 -7.41 -10.15 3.53
N VAL A 88 -6.53 -9.72 2.61
CA VAL A 88 -6.88 -9.47 1.20
C VAL A 88 -7.26 -10.71 0.40
N GLY A 89 -7.03 -11.91 0.95
CA GLY A 89 -7.41 -13.19 0.33
C GLY A 89 -6.28 -13.97 -0.36
N LYS A 90 -5.00 -13.69 -0.05
CA LYS A 90 -3.84 -14.45 -0.58
C LYS A 90 -3.98 -15.96 -0.37
N THR A 91 -4.16 -16.40 0.89
CA THR A 91 -4.37 -17.81 1.25
C THR A 91 -5.62 -18.40 0.60
N PHE A 92 -6.71 -17.63 0.49
CA PHE A 92 -7.93 -18.07 -0.20
C PHE A 92 -7.68 -18.31 -1.71
N SER A 93 -6.85 -17.48 -2.35
CA SER A 93 -6.46 -17.68 -3.75
C SER A 93 -5.65 -18.95 -3.94
N VAL A 94 -4.71 -19.22 -3.03
CA VAL A 94 -3.93 -20.45 -3.01
C VAL A 94 -4.82 -21.68 -2.80
N GLN A 95 -5.77 -21.61 -1.87
CA GLN A 95 -6.72 -22.68 -1.62
C GLN A 95 -7.62 -22.94 -2.83
N LYS A 96 -8.15 -21.88 -3.45
CA LYS A 96 -9.00 -22.00 -4.65
C LYS A 96 -8.24 -22.58 -5.83
N PHE A 97 -7.04 -22.08 -6.12
CA PHE A 97 -6.16 -22.63 -7.16
C PHE A 97 -5.89 -24.13 -6.94
N THR A 98 -5.57 -24.49 -5.70
CA THR A 98 -5.28 -25.88 -5.32
C THR A 98 -6.52 -26.78 -5.44
N LEU A 99 -7.70 -26.26 -5.13
CA LEU A 99 -8.97 -26.96 -5.26
C LEU A 99 -9.30 -27.21 -6.74
N ASP A 100 -9.23 -26.17 -7.59
CA ASP A 100 -9.54 -26.28 -9.02
C ASP A 100 -8.61 -27.27 -9.73
N TRP A 101 -7.32 -27.24 -9.39
CA TRP A 101 -6.37 -28.24 -9.87
C TRP A 101 -6.75 -29.66 -9.43
N ALA A 102 -7.10 -29.83 -8.14
CA ALA A 102 -7.45 -31.14 -7.59
C ALA A 102 -8.80 -31.69 -8.11
N GLU A 103 -9.68 -30.82 -8.61
CA GLU A 103 -10.96 -31.18 -9.24
C GLU A 103 -10.85 -31.41 -10.75
N GLY A 104 -9.68 -31.15 -11.35
CA GLY A 104 -9.48 -31.34 -12.79
C GLY A 104 -9.95 -30.17 -13.65
N LEU A 105 -10.26 -29.01 -13.06
CA LEU A 105 -10.89 -27.89 -13.75
C LEU A 105 -9.88 -27.03 -14.52
N GLU A 106 -8.73 -26.73 -13.89
CA GLU A 106 -7.72 -25.80 -14.41
C GLU A 106 -6.29 -26.32 -14.14
N ASN A 107 -5.30 -25.78 -14.87
CA ASN A 107 -3.85 -26.05 -14.69
C ASN A 107 -3.43 -27.54 -14.69
N GLN A 108 -4.10 -28.38 -15.48
CA GLN A 108 -3.81 -29.81 -15.60
C GLN A 108 -2.47 -30.14 -16.28
N ASP A 109 -1.77 -29.12 -16.78
CA ASP A 109 -0.39 -29.24 -17.25
C ASP A 109 0.59 -29.49 -16.09
N ILE A 110 0.21 -29.15 -14.85
CA ILE A 110 1.00 -29.39 -13.64
C ILE A 110 0.71 -30.78 -13.10
N SER A 111 1.76 -31.62 -12.99
CA SER A 111 1.61 -33.02 -12.59
C SER A 111 1.36 -33.17 -11.08
N VAL A 112 1.99 -32.33 -10.26
CA VAL A 112 1.90 -32.40 -8.80
C VAL A 112 1.96 -31.00 -8.19
N VAL A 113 0.98 -30.68 -7.35
CA VAL A 113 0.97 -29.45 -6.53
C VAL A 113 1.37 -29.82 -5.09
N VAL A 114 2.31 -29.06 -4.54
CA VAL A 114 2.80 -29.20 -3.16
C VAL A 114 2.54 -27.89 -2.43
N LEU A 115 1.53 -27.89 -1.55
CA LEU A 115 1.21 -26.76 -0.69
C LEU A 115 1.96 -26.88 0.64
N LEU A 116 2.75 -25.87 0.99
CA LEU A 116 3.51 -25.74 2.23
C LEU A 116 3.24 -24.37 2.86
N SER A 117 2.65 -24.34 4.06
CA SER A 117 2.50 -23.09 4.80
C SER A 117 3.73 -22.83 5.67
N PHE A 118 4.19 -21.58 5.73
CA PHE A 118 5.28 -21.21 6.65
C PHE A 118 4.90 -21.43 8.13
N ARG A 119 3.61 -21.39 8.47
CA ARG A 119 3.10 -21.77 9.81
C ARG A 119 3.47 -23.21 10.15
N GLU A 120 3.26 -24.11 9.19
CA GLU A 120 3.56 -25.53 9.32
C GLU A 120 5.07 -25.78 9.34
N LEU A 121 5.81 -25.11 8.45
CA LEU A 121 7.28 -25.24 8.34
C LEU A 121 7.99 -24.78 9.62
N ASN A 122 7.47 -23.77 10.32
CA ASN A 122 8.02 -23.30 11.58
C ASN A 122 8.05 -24.39 12.68
N LEU A 123 7.14 -25.37 12.63
CA LEU A 123 7.02 -26.42 13.65
C LEU A 123 8.17 -27.45 13.59
N ILE A 124 8.80 -27.59 12.42
CA ILE A 124 9.90 -28.54 12.17
C ILE A 124 11.25 -27.85 11.90
N ARG A 125 11.36 -26.54 12.20
CA ARG A 125 12.57 -25.74 11.95
C ARG A 125 13.88 -26.29 12.56
N GLY A 126 13.78 -27.09 13.62
CA GLY A 126 14.93 -27.69 14.31
C GLY A 126 15.36 -29.04 13.75
N GLU A 127 14.62 -29.59 12.79
CA GLU A 127 14.86 -30.90 12.20
C GLU A 127 15.62 -30.78 10.87
N GLN A 128 16.38 -31.83 10.53
CA GLN A 128 17.01 -31.95 9.21
C GLN A 128 16.22 -32.90 8.31
N HIS A 129 15.91 -32.43 7.12
CA HIS A 129 15.15 -33.18 6.12
C HIS A 129 15.89 -33.16 4.79
N SER A 130 15.70 -34.20 4.00
CA SER A 130 15.84 -34.13 2.55
C SER A 130 14.52 -33.62 1.93
N LEU A 131 14.54 -33.17 0.68
CA LEU A 131 13.32 -32.73 0.01
C LEU A 131 12.29 -33.86 -0.06
N VAL A 132 12.72 -35.10 -0.36
CA VAL A 132 11.83 -36.27 -0.40
C VAL A 132 11.18 -36.51 0.97
N THR A 133 11.98 -36.48 2.05
CA THR A 133 11.42 -36.67 3.40
C THR A 133 10.49 -35.53 3.80
N LEU A 134 10.78 -34.29 3.38
CA LEU A 134 9.91 -33.15 3.64
C LEU A 134 8.56 -33.33 2.93
N LEU A 135 8.57 -33.76 1.67
CA LEU A 135 7.34 -34.07 0.92
C LEU A 135 6.53 -35.18 1.57
N HIS A 136 7.18 -36.23 2.07
CA HIS A 136 6.49 -37.34 2.75
C HIS A 136 5.86 -36.94 4.07
N VAL A 137 6.46 -35.99 4.79
CA VAL A 137 5.91 -35.45 6.03
C VAL A 137 4.63 -34.65 5.74
N PHE A 138 4.66 -33.79 4.73
CA PHE A 138 3.53 -32.89 4.45
C PHE A 138 2.43 -33.52 3.59
N HIS A 139 2.81 -34.44 2.72
CA HIS A 139 1.92 -35.13 1.78
C HIS A 139 2.26 -36.62 1.76
N PRO A 140 1.82 -37.41 2.77
CA PRO A 140 2.16 -38.83 2.89
C PRO A 140 1.78 -39.68 1.66
N THR A 141 0.79 -39.23 0.87
CA THR A 141 0.42 -39.86 -0.40
C THR A 141 1.54 -39.87 -1.43
N LEU A 142 2.51 -38.95 -1.34
CA LEU A 142 3.68 -38.87 -2.21
C LEU A 142 4.74 -39.93 -1.88
N GLN A 143 4.62 -40.69 -0.78
CA GLN A 143 5.54 -41.81 -0.47
C GLN A 143 5.55 -42.89 -1.56
N LYS A 144 4.50 -42.93 -2.40
CA LYS A 144 4.40 -43.85 -3.53
C LYS A 144 5.19 -43.38 -4.76
N LEU A 145 5.68 -42.14 -4.79
CA LEU A 145 6.46 -41.57 -5.88
C LEU A 145 7.96 -41.71 -5.58
N PRO A 146 8.72 -42.48 -6.38
CA PRO A 146 10.16 -42.58 -6.20
C PRO A 146 10.84 -41.24 -6.53
N ALA A 147 11.99 -41.00 -5.89
CA ALA A 147 12.73 -39.74 -5.99
C ALA A 147 13.10 -39.37 -7.44
N GLU A 148 13.40 -40.37 -8.27
CA GLU A 148 13.74 -40.24 -9.69
C GLU A 148 12.61 -39.62 -10.52
N ASN A 149 11.35 -39.90 -10.16
CA ASN A 149 10.18 -39.39 -10.88
C ASN A 149 9.87 -37.92 -10.52
N LEU A 150 10.36 -37.42 -9.38
CA LEU A 150 10.16 -36.01 -8.99
C LEU A 150 10.88 -35.07 -9.96
N ALA A 151 12.03 -35.45 -10.50
CA ALA A 151 12.78 -34.61 -11.44
C ALA A 151 12.12 -34.52 -12.83
N VAL A 152 11.29 -35.50 -13.19
CA VAL A 152 10.61 -35.59 -14.50
C VAL A 152 9.22 -34.94 -14.48
N CYS A 153 8.59 -34.86 -13.30
CA CYS A 153 7.27 -34.25 -13.13
C CYS A 153 7.32 -32.72 -13.19
N LYS A 154 6.30 -32.10 -13.79
CA LYS A 154 6.08 -30.66 -13.65
C LYS A 154 5.50 -30.37 -12.27
N LEU A 155 6.38 -30.05 -11.33
CA LEU A 155 6.05 -29.77 -9.93
C LEU A 155 5.73 -28.28 -9.73
N LEU A 156 4.71 -27.99 -8.92
CA LEU A 156 4.45 -26.67 -8.38
C LEU A 156 4.57 -26.69 -6.86
N PHE A 157 5.48 -25.90 -6.31
CA PHE A 157 5.58 -25.63 -4.87
C PHE A 157 4.88 -24.31 -4.56
N ILE A 158 3.91 -24.35 -3.64
CA ILE A 158 3.23 -23.15 -3.14
C ILE A 158 3.66 -22.94 -1.69
N PHE A 159 4.36 -21.82 -1.45
CA PHE A 159 4.77 -21.36 -0.13
C PHE A 159 3.84 -20.26 0.34
N ASP A 160 2.90 -20.61 1.23
CA ASP A 160 1.89 -19.67 1.72
C ASP A 160 2.35 -19.01 3.04
N GLY A 161 2.31 -17.67 3.07
CA GLY A 161 2.53 -16.86 4.28
C GLY A 161 3.99 -16.61 4.65
N LEU A 162 4.84 -16.16 3.71
CA LEU A 162 6.26 -15.87 4.00
C LEU A 162 6.46 -14.88 5.18
N ASP A 163 5.52 -13.95 5.38
CA ASP A 163 5.54 -13.01 6.50
C ASP A 163 5.33 -13.65 7.88
N GLU A 164 4.96 -14.92 7.92
CA GLU A 164 4.84 -15.73 9.13
C GLU A 164 6.07 -16.62 9.36
N SER A 165 7.05 -16.59 8.45
CA SER A 165 8.28 -17.37 8.53
C SER A 165 9.12 -16.93 9.73
N ARG A 166 9.57 -17.91 10.52
CA ARG A 166 10.63 -17.74 11.53
C ARG A 166 11.97 -18.32 11.03
N LEU A 167 12.03 -18.74 9.76
CA LEU A 167 13.22 -19.30 9.13
C LEU A 167 14.07 -18.16 8.59
N SER A 168 15.37 -18.18 8.90
CA SER A 168 16.34 -17.26 8.29
C SER A 168 16.76 -17.80 6.92
N LEU A 169 16.15 -17.25 5.86
CA LEU A 169 16.48 -17.58 4.47
C LEU A 169 17.68 -16.73 4.02
N ASP A 170 18.87 -17.31 4.07
CA ASP A 170 20.08 -16.67 3.54
C ASP A 170 20.25 -17.06 2.06
N PHE A 171 20.33 -16.06 1.19
CA PHE A 171 20.55 -16.24 -0.25
C PHE A 171 21.99 -15.90 -0.69
N ASN A 172 22.84 -15.41 0.19
CA ASN A 172 24.23 -15.09 -0.14
C ASN A 172 25.15 -16.26 0.23
N ASP A 173 25.12 -16.68 1.50
CA ASP A 173 26.03 -17.69 2.05
C ASP A 173 25.29 -19.00 2.40
N CYS A 174 24.62 -19.56 1.39
CA CYS A 174 23.86 -20.82 1.55
C CYS A 174 24.61 -22.02 0.98
N GLN A 175 24.65 -23.13 1.72
CA GLN A 175 25.12 -24.42 1.21
C GLN A 175 24.33 -24.82 -0.04
N ILE A 176 25.04 -25.16 -1.13
CA ILE A 176 24.39 -25.61 -2.36
C ILE A 176 23.93 -27.06 -2.18
N VAL A 177 22.63 -27.28 -2.37
CA VAL A 177 21.99 -28.60 -2.33
C VAL A 177 21.22 -28.79 -3.64
N SER A 178 21.61 -29.79 -4.42
CA SER A 178 20.98 -30.14 -5.70
C SER A 178 20.33 -31.54 -5.70
N ASP A 179 20.74 -32.42 -4.78
CA ASP A 179 20.18 -33.76 -4.62
C ASP A 179 18.95 -33.73 -3.71
N VAL A 180 17.83 -34.28 -4.21
CA VAL A 180 16.55 -34.36 -3.49
C VAL A 180 16.60 -35.28 -2.26
N THR A 181 17.60 -36.16 -2.17
CA THR A 181 17.81 -37.10 -1.06
C THR A 181 18.78 -36.59 0.00
N GLN A 182 19.55 -35.54 -0.31
CA GLN A 182 20.50 -34.93 0.63
C GLN A 182 19.74 -34.27 1.78
N LYS A 183 20.11 -34.64 3.02
CA LYS A 183 19.56 -34.00 4.22
C LYS A 183 20.22 -32.65 4.48
N SER A 184 19.42 -31.64 4.75
CA SER A 184 19.86 -30.32 5.19
C SER A 184 18.80 -29.67 6.07
N SER A 185 19.09 -28.48 6.59
CA SER A 185 18.10 -27.67 7.29
C SER A 185 17.04 -27.12 6.32
N LEU A 186 15.85 -26.79 6.85
CA LEU A 186 14.74 -26.30 6.03
C LEU A 186 15.07 -25.01 5.29
N ASN A 187 15.75 -24.06 5.94
CA ASN A 187 16.16 -22.82 5.29
C ASN A 187 17.05 -23.07 4.06
N VAL A 188 17.99 -24.02 4.15
CA VAL A 188 18.85 -24.41 3.03
C VAL A 188 18.06 -25.06 1.90
N LEU A 189 17.13 -25.97 2.21
CA LEU A 189 16.27 -26.59 1.19
C LEU A 189 15.41 -25.57 0.45
N LEU A 190 14.75 -24.68 1.19
CA LEU A 190 13.87 -23.65 0.64
C LEU A 190 14.65 -22.65 -0.22
N THR A 191 15.80 -22.16 0.26
CA THR A 191 16.66 -21.26 -0.53
C THR A 191 17.10 -21.93 -1.83
N ASN A 192 17.56 -23.19 -1.80
CA ASN A 192 18.03 -23.87 -3.01
C ASN A 192 16.90 -24.17 -4.00
N LEU A 193 15.69 -24.47 -3.50
CA LEU A 193 14.50 -24.62 -4.34
C LEU A 193 14.10 -23.30 -5.00
N ILE A 194 14.13 -22.19 -4.26
CA ILE A 194 13.78 -20.86 -4.79
C ILE A 194 14.83 -20.40 -5.81
N LYS A 195 16.13 -20.60 -5.54
CA LYS A 195 17.22 -20.31 -6.50
C LYS A 195 17.19 -21.20 -7.74
N GLY A 196 16.59 -22.38 -7.65
CA GLY A 196 16.59 -23.38 -8.73
C GLY A 196 17.80 -24.29 -8.76
N ASN A 197 18.60 -24.34 -7.69
CA ASN A 197 19.65 -25.35 -7.51
C ASN A 197 19.04 -26.74 -7.28
N LEU A 198 17.91 -26.78 -6.56
CA LEU A 198 17.13 -27.96 -6.28
C LEU A 198 15.86 -27.92 -7.14
N LEU A 199 15.60 -28.98 -7.91
CA LEU A 199 14.51 -29.05 -8.91
C LEU A 199 14.39 -27.78 -9.79
N PRO A 200 15.33 -27.58 -10.73
CA PRO A 200 15.36 -26.38 -11.58
C PRO A 200 14.08 -26.17 -12.40
N SER A 201 13.42 -27.25 -12.82
CA SER A 201 12.18 -27.20 -13.63
C SER A 201 10.91 -27.00 -12.80
N ALA A 202 10.98 -27.01 -11.47
CA ALA A 202 9.81 -26.82 -10.63
C ALA A 202 9.35 -25.35 -10.61
N LEU A 203 8.05 -25.16 -10.67
CA LEU A 203 7.40 -23.87 -10.47
C LEU A 203 7.32 -23.57 -8.97
N VAL A 204 7.47 -22.30 -8.61
CA VAL A 204 7.41 -21.83 -7.22
C VAL A 204 6.48 -20.63 -7.13
N TRP A 205 5.47 -20.72 -6.27
CA TRP A 205 4.57 -19.62 -5.95
C TRP A 205 4.72 -19.27 -4.47
N ILE A 206 5.05 -18.02 -4.16
CA ILE A 206 5.24 -17.53 -2.79
C ILE A 206 4.20 -16.45 -2.52
N THR A 207 3.45 -16.54 -1.43
CA THR A 207 2.58 -15.46 -0.96
C THR A 207 3.22 -14.76 0.24
N SER A 208 3.12 -13.42 0.29
CA SER A 208 3.70 -12.65 1.38
C SER A 208 2.94 -11.35 1.62
N ARG A 209 3.00 -10.84 2.85
CA ARG A 209 2.85 -9.40 3.05
C ARG A 209 4.06 -8.65 2.46
N PRO A 210 3.85 -7.42 1.97
CA PRO A 210 4.91 -6.58 1.41
C PRO A 210 6.11 -6.41 2.32
N ALA A 211 5.85 -6.20 3.62
CA ALA A 211 6.87 -5.98 4.62
C ALA A 211 7.83 -7.17 4.80
N ALA A 212 7.48 -8.38 4.33
CA ALA A 212 8.35 -9.55 4.38
C ALA A 212 8.84 -10.00 2.98
N ALA A 213 8.33 -9.39 1.91
CA ALA A 213 8.69 -9.73 0.54
C ALA A 213 10.19 -9.56 0.26
N TYR A 214 10.84 -8.61 0.95
CA TYR A 214 12.28 -8.34 0.84
C TYR A 214 13.18 -9.53 1.22
N GLN A 215 12.64 -10.52 1.94
CA GLN A 215 13.39 -11.74 2.29
C GLN A 215 13.77 -12.54 1.05
N ILE A 216 13.05 -12.37 -0.07
CA ILE A 216 13.36 -13.02 -1.34
C ILE A 216 14.07 -12.01 -2.25
N PRO A 217 15.30 -12.29 -2.71
CA PRO A 217 16.01 -11.41 -3.63
C PRO A 217 15.22 -11.22 -4.94
N PRO A 218 15.14 -9.99 -5.47
CA PRO A 218 14.47 -9.74 -6.76
C PRO A 218 15.05 -10.56 -7.92
N SER A 219 16.35 -10.87 -7.87
CA SER A 219 17.02 -11.72 -8.87
C SER A 219 16.51 -13.16 -8.92
N CYS A 220 15.84 -13.64 -7.87
CA CYS A 220 15.25 -14.98 -7.82
C CYS A 220 13.78 -15.01 -8.29
N VAL A 221 13.15 -13.84 -8.47
CA VAL A 221 11.72 -13.72 -8.78
C VAL A 221 11.54 -13.37 -10.25
N ALA A 222 10.86 -14.24 -10.99
CA ALA A 222 10.57 -14.01 -12.41
C ALA A 222 9.39 -13.07 -12.61
N ARG A 223 8.39 -13.14 -11.71
CA ARG A 223 7.20 -12.29 -11.75
C ARG A 223 6.74 -11.91 -10.34
N VAL A 224 6.36 -10.66 -10.17
CA VAL A 224 5.70 -10.18 -8.96
C VAL A 224 4.24 -9.90 -9.30
N THR A 225 3.31 -10.34 -8.45
CA THR A 225 1.89 -10.00 -8.56
C THR A 225 1.38 -9.37 -7.27
N GLU A 226 0.32 -8.57 -7.36
CA GLU A 226 -0.30 -7.91 -6.21
C GLU A 226 -1.79 -8.27 -6.14
N VAL A 227 -2.23 -8.82 -5.00
CA VAL A 227 -3.65 -9.03 -4.69
C VAL A 227 -4.18 -7.76 -4.05
N ARG A 228 -5.14 -7.10 -4.73
CA ARG A 228 -5.73 -5.83 -4.28
C ARG A 228 -7.08 -5.98 -3.59
N GLY A 229 -7.65 -7.18 -3.60
CA GLY A 229 -8.93 -7.50 -2.97
C GLY A 229 -10.09 -7.42 -3.96
N PHE A 230 -11.22 -6.87 -3.54
CA PHE A 230 -12.45 -6.77 -4.33
C PHE A 230 -12.60 -5.41 -5.02
N THR A 231 -12.95 -5.45 -6.31
CA THR A 231 -13.55 -4.33 -7.03
C THR A 231 -14.96 -4.05 -6.55
N ASP A 232 -15.53 -2.90 -6.90
CA ASP A 232 -16.92 -2.58 -6.52
C ASP A 232 -17.93 -3.62 -7.02
N ALA A 233 -17.72 -4.16 -8.22
CA ALA A 233 -18.54 -5.26 -8.72
C ALA A 233 -18.37 -6.54 -7.88
N GLN A 234 -17.13 -6.89 -7.52
CA GLN A 234 -16.83 -8.06 -6.68
C GLN A 234 -17.35 -7.90 -5.25
N LYS A 235 -17.36 -6.69 -4.68
CA LYS A 235 -17.98 -6.40 -3.38
C LYS A 235 -19.46 -6.77 -3.40
N GLU A 236 -20.19 -6.32 -4.41
CA GLU A 236 -21.61 -6.65 -4.56
C GLU A 236 -21.83 -8.14 -4.76
N GLU A 237 -21.02 -8.78 -5.62
CA GLU A 237 -21.07 -10.22 -5.86
C GLU A 237 -20.92 -11.01 -4.57
N TYR A 238 -19.94 -10.64 -3.73
CA TYR A 238 -19.71 -11.27 -2.44
C TYR A 238 -20.95 -11.22 -1.54
N PHE A 239 -21.55 -10.04 -1.36
CA PHE A 239 -22.73 -9.89 -0.50
C PHE A 239 -23.99 -10.56 -1.09
N LYS A 240 -24.13 -10.62 -2.42
CA LYS A 240 -25.19 -11.35 -3.10
C LYS A 240 -25.03 -12.86 -2.95
N LYS A 241 -23.81 -13.40 -2.99
CA LYS A 241 -23.53 -14.82 -2.73
C LYS A 241 -23.71 -15.20 -1.27
N ARG A 242 -23.34 -14.32 -0.34
CA ARG A 242 -23.39 -14.58 1.11
C ARG A 242 -24.80 -14.57 1.70
N PHE A 243 -25.73 -13.81 1.09
CA PHE A 243 -27.11 -13.69 1.56
C PHE A 243 -28.09 -14.16 0.49
N SER A 244 -28.85 -15.21 0.80
CA SER A 244 -29.89 -15.72 -0.11
C SER A 244 -31.11 -14.79 -0.22
N ASP A 245 -31.29 -13.89 0.75
CA ASP A 245 -32.35 -12.87 0.76
C ASP A 245 -31.88 -11.63 -0.01
N GLU A 246 -32.50 -11.38 -1.16
CA GLU A 246 -32.17 -10.24 -2.04
C GLU A 246 -32.48 -8.88 -1.40
N GLU A 247 -33.50 -8.78 -0.55
CA GLU A 247 -33.87 -7.53 0.11
C GLU A 247 -32.83 -7.19 1.18
N LEU A 248 -32.47 -8.18 2.01
CA LEU A 248 -31.43 -8.04 3.02
C LEU A 248 -30.07 -7.69 2.37
N SER A 249 -29.71 -8.40 1.30
CA SER A 249 -28.46 -8.14 0.56
C SER A 249 -28.44 -6.73 -0.02
N SER A 250 -29.53 -6.30 -0.66
CA SER A 250 -29.65 -4.96 -1.24
C SER A 250 -29.56 -3.85 -0.19
N ARG A 251 -30.18 -4.05 0.98
CA ARG A 251 -30.11 -3.11 2.11
C ARG A 251 -28.70 -3.00 2.68
N ILE A 252 -27.98 -4.12 2.80
CA ILE A 252 -26.58 -4.17 3.25
C ILE A 252 -25.67 -3.43 2.26
N ILE A 253 -25.78 -3.76 0.97
CA ILE A 253 -25.00 -3.11 -0.09
C ILE A 253 -25.25 -1.60 -0.11
N SER A 254 -26.53 -1.18 0.02
CA SER A 254 -26.90 0.23 0.11
C SER A 254 -26.27 0.93 1.31
N HIS A 255 -26.34 0.34 2.50
CA HIS A 255 -25.70 0.89 3.71
C HIS A 255 -24.18 1.03 3.53
N ILE A 256 -23.51 0.01 2.99
CA ILE A 256 -22.08 0.04 2.72
C ILE A 256 -21.73 1.18 1.77
N LYS A 257 -22.49 1.35 0.68
CA LYS A 257 -22.29 2.46 -0.28
C LYS A 257 -22.51 3.83 0.33
N THR A 258 -23.42 3.99 1.30
CA THR A 258 -23.64 5.27 1.98
C THR A 258 -22.50 5.67 2.93
N SER A 259 -21.75 4.70 3.46
CA SER A 259 -20.59 4.95 4.32
C SER A 259 -19.27 4.78 3.56
N LYS A 260 -18.61 5.90 3.23
CA LYS A 260 -17.32 5.90 2.51
C LYS A 260 -16.27 5.04 3.22
N SER A 261 -16.23 5.06 4.56
CA SER A 261 -15.29 4.25 5.35
C SER A 261 -15.55 2.74 5.22
N LEU A 262 -16.82 2.31 5.34
CA LEU A 262 -17.19 0.90 5.17
C LEU A 262 -16.93 0.42 3.74
N HIS A 263 -17.27 1.25 2.75
CA HIS A 263 -17.09 0.96 1.34
C HIS A 263 -15.62 0.75 0.95
N ILE A 264 -14.71 1.58 1.47
CA ILE A 264 -13.26 1.44 1.26
C ILE A 264 -12.74 0.16 1.92
N MET A 265 -13.14 -0.10 3.17
CA MET A 265 -12.71 -1.30 3.89
C MET A 265 -13.15 -2.59 3.23
N CYS A 266 -14.38 -2.63 2.70
CA CYS A 266 -14.90 -3.79 1.95
C CYS A 266 -14.13 -4.04 0.65
N GLY A 267 -13.12 -3.24 0.29
CA GLY A 267 -12.12 -3.64 -0.70
C GLY A 267 -11.32 -4.88 -0.25
N ILE A 268 -11.20 -5.15 1.06
CA ILE A 268 -10.56 -6.36 1.58
C ILE A 268 -11.64 -7.38 2.01
N PRO A 269 -11.55 -8.65 1.55
CA PRO A 269 -12.53 -9.69 1.86
C PRO A 269 -12.82 -9.92 3.34
N VAL A 270 -11.81 -9.86 4.23
CA VAL A 270 -12.06 -10.08 5.66
C VAL A 270 -12.99 -9.01 6.26
N PHE A 271 -12.93 -7.76 5.78
CA PHE A 271 -13.86 -6.72 6.24
C PHE A 271 -15.26 -6.94 5.66
N CYS A 272 -15.39 -7.48 4.44
CA CYS A 272 -16.69 -7.90 3.93
C CYS A 272 -17.31 -8.99 4.81
N TRP A 273 -16.51 -9.95 5.28
CA TRP A 273 -16.96 -11.00 6.18
C TRP A 273 -17.37 -10.47 7.56
N ILE A 274 -16.56 -9.60 8.18
CA ILE A 274 -16.93 -8.92 9.45
C ILE A 274 -18.23 -8.13 9.25
N THR A 275 -18.33 -7.41 8.14
CA THR A 275 -19.47 -6.56 7.83
C THR A 275 -20.75 -7.36 7.62
N ALA A 276 -20.66 -8.44 6.85
CA ALA A 276 -21.75 -9.37 6.65
C ALA A 276 -22.23 -9.92 8.00
N THR A 277 -21.31 -10.38 8.86
CA THR A 277 -21.64 -10.98 10.16
C THR A 277 -22.37 -10.01 11.09
N VAL A 278 -21.91 -8.75 11.17
CA VAL A 278 -22.51 -7.73 12.03
C VAL A 278 -23.88 -7.31 11.50
N LEU A 279 -23.97 -6.95 10.22
CA LEU A 279 -25.20 -6.44 9.64
C LEU A 279 -26.29 -7.52 9.54
N GLU A 280 -25.92 -8.78 9.27
CA GLU A 280 -26.84 -9.93 9.33
C GLU A 280 -27.48 -10.01 10.71
N ASN A 281 -26.71 -9.96 11.80
CA ASN A 281 -27.25 -10.04 13.15
C ASN A 281 -28.11 -8.82 13.52
N MET A 282 -27.69 -7.61 13.15
CA MET A 282 -28.42 -6.38 13.50
C MET A 282 -29.71 -6.20 12.71
N LEU A 283 -29.75 -6.64 11.46
CA LEU A 283 -30.92 -6.49 10.59
C LEU A 283 -31.95 -7.60 10.80
N THR A 284 -31.52 -8.78 11.27
CA THR A 284 -32.42 -9.91 11.57
C THR A 284 -32.97 -9.89 12.99
N THR A 285 -32.33 -9.19 13.92
CA THR A 285 -32.85 -8.96 15.27
C THR A 285 -33.70 -7.69 15.26
N GLU A 286 -34.89 -7.68 15.87
CA GLU A 286 -35.80 -6.51 15.92
C GLU A 286 -35.24 -5.31 16.72
N GLN A 287 -33.93 -5.25 16.95
CA GLN A 287 -33.26 -4.15 17.63
C GLN A 287 -33.23 -2.94 16.67
N ARG A 288 -34.03 -1.92 16.98
CA ARG A 288 -34.01 -0.59 16.31
C ARG A 288 -32.75 0.21 16.65
N GLU A 289 -31.58 -0.42 16.68
CA GLU A 289 -30.30 0.27 16.87
C GLU A 289 -29.83 0.89 15.55
N GLU A 290 -29.15 2.02 15.63
CA GLU A 290 -28.52 2.62 14.45
C GLU A 290 -27.45 1.67 13.90
N LEU A 291 -27.43 1.51 12.57
CA LEU A 291 -26.40 0.70 11.92
C LEU A 291 -25.01 1.32 12.14
N PRO A 292 -23.96 0.52 12.32
CA PRO A 292 -22.60 1.01 12.53
C PRO A 292 -22.15 1.90 11.37
N LYS A 293 -21.50 3.02 11.71
CA LYS A 293 -21.01 4.01 10.74
C LYS A 293 -19.49 4.03 10.66
N THR A 294 -18.81 3.77 11.78
CA THR A 294 -17.34 3.80 11.91
C THR A 294 -16.74 2.40 11.98
N MET A 295 -15.41 2.30 11.87
CA MET A 295 -14.72 1.01 12.05
C MET A 295 -14.88 0.52 13.48
N THR A 296 -14.72 1.42 14.45
CA THR A 296 -14.82 1.07 15.87
C THR A 296 -16.22 0.58 16.21
N ASP A 297 -17.27 1.18 15.64
CA ASP A 297 -18.64 0.68 15.83
C ASP A 297 -18.77 -0.75 15.30
N MET A 298 -18.24 -1.03 14.09
CA MET A 298 -18.30 -2.36 13.49
C MET A 298 -17.59 -3.41 14.33
N TYR A 299 -16.38 -3.12 14.82
CA TYR A 299 -15.62 -4.06 15.64
C TYR A 299 -16.21 -4.24 17.04
N SER A 300 -16.77 -3.17 17.62
CA SER A 300 -17.44 -3.24 18.92
C SER A 300 -18.71 -4.10 18.82
N GLN A 301 -19.51 -3.92 17.78
CA GLN A 301 -20.66 -4.77 17.50
C GLN A 301 -20.26 -6.20 17.16
N PHE A 302 -19.21 -6.39 16.36
CA PHE A 302 -18.67 -7.72 16.04
C PHE A 302 -18.30 -8.48 17.31
N LEU A 303 -17.56 -7.85 18.24
CA LEU A 303 -17.20 -8.47 19.52
C LEU A 303 -18.43 -8.90 20.33
N LEU A 304 -19.49 -8.08 20.36
CA LEU A 304 -20.75 -8.43 21.00
C LEU A 304 -21.49 -9.56 20.30
N VAL A 305 -21.59 -9.53 18.97
CA VAL A 305 -22.25 -10.59 18.18
C VAL A 305 -21.58 -11.93 18.45
N GLN A 306 -20.25 -11.96 18.48
CA GLN A 306 -19.50 -13.17 18.80
C GLN A 306 -19.81 -13.63 20.24
N THR A 307 -19.75 -12.73 21.22
CA THR A 307 -20.03 -13.11 22.62
C THR A 307 -21.47 -13.60 22.81
N LYS A 308 -22.46 -12.98 22.14
CA LYS A 308 -23.87 -13.44 22.16
C LYS A 308 -24.02 -14.82 21.54
N ARG A 309 -23.32 -15.09 20.42
CA ARG A 309 -23.32 -16.42 19.77
C ARG A 309 -22.76 -17.48 20.71
N LYS A 310 -21.61 -17.25 21.36
CA LYS A 310 -21.07 -18.12 22.43
C LYS A 310 -22.13 -18.52 23.45
N ASN A 311 -22.84 -17.54 24.02
CA ASN A 311 -23.75 -17.77 25.14
C ASN A 311 -25.01 -18.55 24.73
N LYS A 312 -25.51 -18.35 23.49
CA LYS A 312 -26.61 -19.17 22.93
C LYS A 312 -26.25 -20.66 22.82
N TYR A 313 -25.01 -20.98 22.44
CA TYR A 313 -24.57 -22.37 22.30
C TYR A 313 -24.33 -23.08 23.64
N HIS A 314 -23.95 -22.34 24.69
CA HIS A 314 -23.69 -22.91 26.03
C HIS A 314 -24.96 -22.98 26.91
N GLY A 315 -26.14 -22.68 26.36
CA GLY A 315 -27.42 -22.76 27.08
C GLY A 315 -27.57 -21.75 28.22
N GLN A 316 -26.72 -20.72 28.28
CA GLN A 316 -26.80 -19.67 29.29
C GLN A 316 -27.78 -18.59 28.81
N HIS A 317 -28.98 -18.57 29.41
CA HIS A 317 -29.94 -17.49 29.19
C HIS A 317 -29.37 -16.18 29.75
N VAL A 318 -29.13 -15.22 28.85
CA VAL A 318 -28.68 -13.88 29.21
C VAL A 318 -29.88 -13.11 29.79
N SER A 319 -29.86 -12.83 31.09
CA SER A 319 -30.94 -12.14 31.82
C SER A 319 -31.00 -10.62 31.58
N SER A 320 -30.13 -10.05 30.73
CA SER A 320 -30.21 -8.65 30.31
C SER A 320 -29.72 -8.44 28.86
N PRO A 321 -30.41 -7.67 28.02
CA PRO A 321 -30.03 -7.48 26.61
C PRO A 321 -28.69 -6.77 26.35
N GLN A 322 -28.04 -6.22 27.40
CA GLN A 322 -27.00 -5.18 27.30
C GLN A 322 -25.69 -5.46 28.06
N GLY A 323 -25.51 -6.62 28.71
CA GLY A 323 -24.32 -6.90 29.53
C GLY A 323 -23.51 -8.12 29.10
N LEU A 324 -22.18 -7.98 29.01
CA LEU A 324 -21.22 -9.09 28.96
C LEU A 324 -21.18 -9.79 30.33
N MET A 325 -21.11 -11.13 30.37
CA MET A 325 -20.87 -11.85 31.63
C MET A 325 -19.46 -11.56 32.15
N GLU A 326 -19.25 -11.57 33.47
CA GLU A 326 -17.91 -11.36 34.08
C GLU A 326 -16.88 -12.37 33.59
N ALA A 327 -17.28 -13.63 33.36
CA ALA A 327 -16.40 -14.65 32.78
C ALA A 327 -15.99 -14.33 31.33
N ASP A 328 -16.91 -13.80 30.51
CA ASP A 328 -16.61 -13.38 29.14
C ASP A 328 -15.64 -12.20 29.14
N ARG A 329 -15.89 -11.25 30.05
CA ARG A 329 -15.05 -10.07 30.27
C ARG A 329 -13.61 -10.47 30.60
N GLU A 330 -13.42 -11.39 31.54
CA GLU A 330 -12.07 -11.82 31.94
C GLU A 330 -11.30 -12.42 30.75
N VAL A 331 -11.92 -13.33 30.01
CA VAL A 331 -11.26 -13.97 28.86
C VAL A 331 -10.95 -12.96 27.75
N LEU A 332 -11.87 -12.05 27.43
CA LEU A 332 -11.66 -11.00 26.43
C LEU A 332 -10.52 -10.04 26.84
N LEU A 333 -10.39 -9.72 28.12
CA LEU A 333 -9.29 -8.90 28.63
C LEU A 333 -7.94 -9.63 28.54
N LYS A 334 -7.90 -10.93 28.87
CA LYS A 334 -6.68 -11.73 28.69
C LYS A 334 -6.29 -11.86 27.20
N LEU A 335 -7.27 -12.03 26.30
CA LEU A 335 -7.05 -12.01 24.84
C LEU A 335 -6.53 -10.64 24.37
N GLY A 336 -7.09 -9.54 24.89
CA GLY A 336 -6.61 -8.20 24.60
C GLY A 336 -5.18 -7.93 25.13
N ARG A 337 -4.82 -8.51 26.28
CA ARG A 337 -3.44 -8.49 26.79
C ARG A 337 -2.48 -9.22 25.85
N LEU A 338 -2.82 -10.45 25.46
CA LEU A 338 -2.05 -11.24 24.48
C LEU A 338 -1.86 -10.43 23.19
N ALA A 339 -2.95 -9.85 22.69
CA ALA A 339 -2.95 -9.02 21.48
C ALA A 339 -1.97 -7.84 21.60
N PHE A 340 -2.03 -7.07 22.69
CA PHE A 340 -1.19 -5.89 22.91
C PHE A 340 0.29 -6.24 23.10
N GLU A 341 0.61 -7.25 23.91
CA GLU A 341 2.00 -7.66 24.15
C GLU A 341 2.67 -8.15 22.88
N HIS A 342 1.95 -8.91 22.05
CA HIS A 342 2.48 -9.44 20.80
C HIS A 342 2.46 -8.43 19.65
N LEU A 343 1.52 -7.47 19.64
CA LEU A 343 1.53 -6.36 18.69
C LEU A 343 2.82 -5.53 18.84
N LYS A 344 3.27 -5.30 20.09
CA LYS A 344 4.56 -4.61 20.37
C LYS A 344 5.78 -5.41 19.91
N LYS A 345 5.71 -6.74 19.92
CA LYS A 345 6.77 -7.65 19.47
C LYS A 345 6.73 -7.86 17.94
N GLY A 346 5.67 -7.43 17.25
CA GLY A 346 5.44 -7.73 15.83
C GLY A 346 5.03 -9.17 15.55
N ASN A 347 4.56 -9.90 16.58
CA ASN A 347 4.16 -11.29 16.47
C ASN A 347 2.68 -11.40 16.09
N ILE A 348 2.39 -12.23 15.08
CA ILE A 348 1.03 -12.55 14.61
C ILE A 348 0.59 -13.99 14.92
N MET A 349 1.55 -14.85 15.31
CA MET A 349 1.30 -16.23 15.72
C MET A 349 1.75 -16.45 17.17
N PHE A 350 0.99 -17.27 17.89
CA PHE A 350 1.16 -17.60 19.30
C PHE A 350 1.20 -19.11 19.49
N TYR A 351 1.95 -19.53 20.50
CA TYR A 351 2.07 -20.92 20.93
C TYR A 351 1.43 -21.07 22.30
N GLN A 352 1.27 -22.30 22.76
CA GLN A 352 0.63 -22.58 24.03
C GLN A 352 1.31 -21.82 25.19
N GLU A 353 2.63 -21.70 25.16
CA GLU A 353 3.41 -20.98 26.17
C GLU A 353 3.11 -19.48 26.18
N ASP A 354 2.78 -18.90 25.02
CA ASP A 354 2.41 -17.47 24.92
C ASP A 354 1.02 -17.21 25.53
N LEU A 355 0.08 -18.16 25.39
CA LEU A 355 -1.25 -18.09 26.00
C LEU A 355 -1.14 -18.21 27.53
N GLU A 356 -0.36 -19.19 28.01
CA GLU A 356 -0.14 -19.44 29.44
C GLU A 356 0.51 -18.23 30.14
N GLN A 357 1.46 -17.56 29.48
CA GLN A 357 2.07 -16.31 29.99
C GLN A 357 1.05 -15.18 30.18
N CYS A 358 -0.01 -15.16 29.38
CA CYS A 358 -1.10 -14.19 29.50
C CYS A 358 -2.20 -14.64 30.48
N GLY A 359 -2.07 -15.84 31.08
CA GLY A 359 -3.07 -16.43 31.98
C GLY A 359 -4.30 -16.97 31.26
N LEU A 360 -4.22 -17.21 29.94
CA LEU A 360 -5.26 -17.85 29.15
C LEU A 360 -5.11 -19.36 29.21
N ASP A 361 -6.14 -20.04 29.69
CA ASP A 361 -6.24 -21.47 29.46
C ASP A 361 -6.60 -21.75 27.99
N VAL A 362 -6.04 -22.84 27.44
CA VAL A 362 -6.31 -23.26 26.06
C VAL A 362 -7.80 -23.52 25.86
N THR A 363 -8.50 -24.07 26.86
CA THR A 363 -9.94 -24.31 26.76
C THR A 363 -10.74 -23.00 26.74
N GLU A 364 -10.34 -21.98 27.50
CA GLU A 364 -10.95 -20.64 27.49
C GLU A 364 -10.77 -19.96 26.13
N ALA A 365 -9.56 -20.00 25.56
CA ALA A 365 -9.25 -19.43 24.25
C ALA A 365 -9.99 -20.17 23.11
N LEU A 366 -10.21 -21.48 23.27
CA LEU A 366 -10.92 -22.31 22.30
C LEU A 366 -12.40 -21.95 22.15
N VAL A 367 -13.04 -21.46 23.21
CA VAL A 367 -14.42 -20.96 23.12
C VAL A 367 -14.51 -19.75 22.19
N TYR A 368 -13.42 -18.98 22.12
CA TYR A 368 -13.25 -17.84 21.22
C TYR A 368 -12.71 -18.21 19.81
N SER A 369 -12.53 -19.52 19.58
CA SER A 369 -11.95 -20.13 18.38
C SER A 369 -12.86 -21.24 17.84
N GLY A 370 -13.92 -20.90 17.11
CA GLY A 370 -14.75 -21.91 16.43
C GLY A 370 -16.19 -21.52 16.14
N VAL A 371 -17.08 -22.54 16.03
CA VAL A 371 -18.50 -22.45 15.56
C VAL A 371 -19.32 -21.32 16.18
N CYS A 372 -18.95 -20.87 17.38
CA CYS A 372 -19.67 -19.85 18.11
C CYS A 372 -19.03 -18.46 18.03
N THR A 373 -17.72 -18.37 17.74
CA THR A 373 -16.96 -17.12 17.68
C THR A 373 -15.71 -17.21 16.79
N GLU A 374 -15.50 -16.19 15.97
CA GLU A 374 -14.41 -16.15 14.98
C GLU A 374 -13.40 -15.03 15.28
N ILE A 375 -13.02 -14.92 16.56
CA ILE A 375 -12.04 -13.93 17.02
C ILE A 375 -10.63 -14.51 16.95
N PHE A 376 -10.51 -15.77 17.37
CA PHE A 376 -9.26 -16.50 17.51
C PHE A 376 -9.29 -17.74 16.62
N LYS A 377 -8.14 -18.19 16.12
CA LYS A 377 -8.02 -19.37 15.26
C LYS A 377 -7.00 -20.32 15.86
N ARG A 378 -7.44 -21.55 16.16
CA ARG A 378 -6.56 -22.68 16.44
C ARG A 378 -6.40 -23.50 15.18
N GLU A 379 -5.16 -23.64 14.72
CA GLU A 379 -4.82 -24.52 13.62
C GLU A 379 -4.06 -25.74 14.19
N SER A 380 -4.71 -26.90 14.17
CA SER A 380 -4.07 -28.19 14.34
C SER A 380 -3.58 -28.68 12.98
N LEU A 381 -2.34 -28.32 12.68
CA LEU A 381 -1.69 -28.63 11.42
C LEU A 381 -1.25 -30.10 11.36
N ILE A 382 -0.58 -30.51 10.27
CA ILE A 382 -0.12 -31.89 10.02
C ILE A 382 0.58 -32.55 11.22
N PHE A 383 1.24 -31.76 12.07
CA PHE A 383 2.01 -32.22 13.23
C PHE A 383 1.21 -32.36 14.54
N GLN A 384 -0.11 -32.12 14.52
CA GLN A 384 -0.99 -32.11 15.72
C GLN A 384 -0.56 -31.11 16.82
N LYS A 385 0.42 -30.25 16.56
CA LYS A 385 0.79 -29.14 17.44
C LYS A 385 -0.13 -27.95 17.14
N PRO A 386 -0.87 -27.44 18.14
CA PRO A 386 -1.75 -26.31 17.92
C PRO A 386 -0.94 -25.02 17.79
N VAL A 387 -1.24 -24.25 16.75
CA VAL A 387 -0.78 -22.86 16.62
C VAL A 387 -1.98 -21.96 16.70
N TYR A 388 -1.82 -20.82 17.36
CA TYR A 388 -2.90 -19.86 17.59
C TYR A 388 -2.62 -18.54 16.89
N CYS A 389 -3.65 -17.92 16.31
CA CYS A 389 -3.58 -16.57 15.78
C CYS A 389 -4.95 -15.87 15.89
N PHE A 390 -4.97 -14.54 15.79
CA PHE A 390 -6.23 -13.85 15.52
C PHE A 390 -6.65 -14.10 14.06
N VAL A 391 -7.96 -14.06 13.78
CA VAL A 391 -8.46 -14.23 12.40
C VAL A 391 -7.90 -13.15 11.46
N HIS A 392 -7.66 -11.95 11.98
CA HIS A 392 -7.02 -10.87 11.26
C HIS A 392 -6.23 -9.94 12.19
N LEU A 393 -5.20 -9.26 11.66
CA LEU A 393 -4.38 -8.31 12.43
C LEU A 393 -5.23 -7.16 13.00
N SER A 394 -6.22 -6.67 12.25
CA SER A 394 -7.14 -5.63 12.74
C SER A 394 -7.94 -6.05 13.97
N ILE A 395 -8.27 -7.34 14.12
CA ILE A 395 -8.94 -7.87 15.33
C ILE A 395 -7.96 -7.86 16.50
N GLN A 396 -6.70 -8.23 16.26
CA GLN A 396 -5.62 -8.12 17.26
C GLN A 396 -5.43 -6.65 17.69
N GLU A 397 -5.35 -5.71 16.76
CA GLU A 397 -5.21 -4.28 17.05
C GLU A 397 -6.44 -3.73 17.81
N PHE A 398 -7.65 -4.16 17.45
CA PHE A 398 -8.87 -3.78 18.15
C PHE A 398 -8.90 -4.28 19.60
N LEU A 399 -8.63 -5.57 19.82
CA LEU A 399 -8.58 -6.13 21.18
C LEU A 399 -7.45 -5.54 22.01
N ALA A 400 -6.31 -5.23 21.38
CA ALA A 400 -5.24 -4.47 22.03
C ALA A 400 -5.71 -3.06 22.44
N ALA A 401 -6.49 -2.37 21.60
CA ALA A 401 -7.08 -1.07 21.96
C ALA A 401 -8.05 -1.19 23.14
N VAL A 402 -8.94 -2.20 23.13
CA VAL A 402 -9.86 -2.47 24.24
C VAL A 402 -9.09 -2.71 25.55
N TYR A 403 -8.05 -3.54 25.53
CA TYR A 403 -7.22 -3.80 26.71
C TYR A 403 -6.48 -2.55 27.21
N VAL A 404 -5.88 -1.78 26.30
CA VAL A 404 -5.18 -0.54 26.64
C VAL A 404 -6.14 0.49 27.25
N PHE A 405 -7.36 0.60 26.71
CA PHE A 405 -8.39 1.49 27.23
C PHE A 405 -8.89 1.03 28.61
N HIS A 406 -9.11 -0.28 28.80
CA HIS A 406 -9.47 -0.86 30.09
C HIS A 406 -8.38 -0.62 31.14
N CYS A 407 -7.10 -0.80 30.82
CA CYS A 407 -6.00 -0.52 31.75
C CYS A 407 -5.98 0.95 32.21
N PHE A 408 -6.35 1.86 31.30
CA PHE A 408 -6.47 3.29 31.61
C PHE A 408 -7.62 3.54 32.60
N THR A 409 -8.81 3.00 32.37
CA THR A 409 -9.99 3.21 33.22
C THR A 409 -9.91 2.47 34.56
N SER A 410 -9.28 1.28 34.60
CA SER A 410 -9.16 0.45 35.79
C SER A 410 -8.08 0.92 36.79
N LYS A 411 -7.48 2.11 36.58
CA LYS A 411 -6.43 2.74 37.41
C LYS A 411 -5.13 1.93 37.59
N ASN A 412 -4.87 0.91 36.77
CA ASN A 412 -3.61 0.14 36.82
C ASN A 412 -2.39 0.90 36.25
N THR A 413 -2.59 2.04 35.59
CA THR A 413 -1.51 2.95 35.17
C THR A 413 -1.62 4.30 35.88
N VAL A 414 -0.84 4.49 36.94
CA VAL A 414 -0.76 5.69 37.81
C VAL A 414 -0.21 6.95 37.08
N VAL A 415 -0.11 6.96 35.74
CA VAL A 415 0.68 7.96 34.99
C VAL A 415 -0.18 9.05 34.32
N PHE A 416 -1.49 8.85 34.15
CA PHE A 416 -2.33 9.78 33.38
C PHE A 416 -3.46 10.37 34.22
N SER A 417 -3.51 11.71 34.31
CA SER A 417 -4.53 12.45 35.04
C SER A 417 -5.87 12.56 34.30
N SER A 418 -5.92 12.32 32.98
CA SER A 418 -7.15 12.47 32.17
C SER A 418 -7.09 11.76 30.81
N LEU A 419 -8.27 11.39 30.28
CA LEU A 419 -8.42 10.69 28.99
C LEU A 419 -7.85 11.48 27.81
N HIS A 420 -8.11 12.79 27.77
CA HIS A 420 -7.65 13.65 26.67
C HIS A 420 -6.13 13.79 26.61
N HIS A 421 -5.45 13.75 27.76
CA HIS A 421 -3.99 13.73 27.81
C HIS A 421 -3.42 12.35 27.43
N PHE A 422 -4.08 11.26 27.84
CA PHE A 422 -3.73 9.90 27.43
C PHE A 422 -3.80 9.73 25.91
N LEU A 423 -4.94 10.05 25.29
CA LEU A 423 -5.16 9.92 23.84
C LEU A 423 -4.21 10.83 23.04
N LYS A 424 -3.94 12.05 23.52
CA LYS A 424 -2.92 12.94 22.94
C LYS A 424 -1.53 12.30 22.89
N ARG A 425 -1.06 11.71 24.00
CA ARG A 425 0.25 11.03 24.03
C ARG A 425 0.31 9.80 23.13
N VAL A 426 -0.77 9.04 23.05
CA VAL A 426 -0.84 7.88 22.15
C VAL A 426 -0.79 8.33 20.69
N MET A 427 -1.50 9.40 20.33
CA MET A 427 -1.42 10.02 19.01
C MET A 427 0.01 10.50 18.69
N GLU A 428 0.66 11.22 19.59
CA GLU A 428 2.05 11.68 19.43
C GLU A 428 3.05 10.53 19.22
N LYS A 429 2.82 9.37 19.86
CA LYS A 429 3.63 8.17 19.62
C LYS A 429 3.36 7.56 18.24
N SER A 430 2.10 7.52 17.79
CA SER A 430 1.76 7.05 16.44
C SER A 430 2.42 7.91 15.37
N LEU A 431 2.43 9.24 15.56
CA LEU A 431 3.04 10.19 14.63
C LEU A 431 4.55 10.02 14.49
N LYS A 432 5.23 9.49 15.52
CA LYS A 432 6.66 9.17 15.47
C LYS A 432 6.95 7.83 14.77
N SER A 433 5.93 7.01 14.52
CA SER A 433 6.06 5.72 13.87
C SER A 433 6.26 5.87 12.36
N LYS A 434 7.41 5.42 11.85
CA LYS A 434 7.76 5.56 10.42
C LYS A 434 6.85 4.74 9.49
N ASN A 435 6.37 3.58 9.93
CA ASN A 435 5.58 2.64 9.13
C ASN A 435 4.07 2.68 9.43
N GLY A 436 3.63 3.55 10.36
CA GLY A 436 2.22 3.68 10.72
C GLY A 436 1.63 2.47 11.44
N HIS A 437 2.44 1.53 11.95
CA HIS A 437 1.95 0.28 12.58
C HIS A 437 1.03 0.47 13.81
N LEU A 438 0.92 1.70 14.35
CA LEU A 438 0.03 2.03 15.46
C LEU A 438 -1.23 2.78 15.01
N ASP A 439 -1.35 3.12 13.73
CA ASP A 439 -2.38 4.04 13.25
C ASP A 439 -3.78 3.50 13.51
N LEU A 440 -4.03 2.20 13.24
CA LEU A 440 -5.33 1.58 13.48
C LEU A 440 -5.63 1.38 14.96
N LEU A 441 -4.64 1.01 15.78
CA LEU A 441 -4.76 0.98 17.25
C LEU A 441 -5.22 2.36 17.79
N VAL A 442 -4.60 3.45 17.30
CA VAL A 442 -4.94 4.81 17.73
C VAL A 442 -6.34 5.21 17.26
N ARG A 443 -6.75 4.85 16.04
CA ARG A 443 -8.12 5.05 15.55
C ARG A 443 -9.14 4.38 16.48
N PHE A 444 -8.94 3.10 16.81
CA PHE A 444 -9.81 2.37 17.72
C PHE A 444 -9.86 3.00 19.11
N LEU A 445 -8.73 3.43 19.68
CA LEU A 445 -8.73 4.10 21.00
C LEU A 445 -9.56 5.39 21.01
N HIS A 446 -9.55 6.16 19.92
CA HIS A 446 -10.39 7.35 19.78
C HIS A 446 -11.86 6.99 19.58
N GLY A 447 -12.19 5.99 18.75
CA GLY A 447 -13.57 5.51 18.61
C GLY A 447 -14.16 4.91 19.90
N LEU A 448 -13.34 4.20 20.69
CA LEU A 448 -13.72 3.67 22.01
C LEU A 448 -13.92 4.78 23.06
N SER A 449 -13.43 5.99 22.79
CA SER A 449 -13.69 7.15 23.65
C SER A 449 -15.09 7.75 23.48
N VAL A 450 -15.82 7.35 22.44
CA VAL A 450 -17.19 7.80 22.15
C VAL A 450 -18.19 7.12 23.07
N GLU A 451 -19.18 7.88 23.54
CA GLU A 451 -20.21 7.43 24.48
C GLU A 451 -21.00 6.20 23.99
N SER A 452 -21.30 6.09 22.69
CA SER A 452 -21.99 4.93 22.11
C SER A 452 -21.20 3.64 22.30
N ASN A 453 -19.90 3.64 21.96
CA ASN A 453 -19.02 2.48 22.10
C ASN A 453 -18.71 2.17 23.58
N GLN A 454 -18.62 3.19 24.44
CA GLN A 454 -18.47 3.00 25.88
C GLN A 454 -19.69 2.32 26.50
N ARG A 455 -20.90 2.71 26.10
CA ARG A 455 -22.14 2.03 26.52
C ARG A 455 -22.20 0.61 25.97
N LEU A 456 -21.83 0.43 24.71
CA LEU A 456 -21.86 -0.87 24.04
C LEU A 456 -20.93 -1.89 24.74
N LEU A 457 -19.74 -1.45 25.13
CA LEU A 457 -18.71 -2.28 25.76
C LEU A 457 -18.49 -1.91 27.23
N GLU A 458 -19.54 -1.46 27.93
CA GLU A 458 -19.45 -0.94 29.30
C GLU A 458 -18.77 -1.93 30.26
N GLY A 459 -19.10 -3.23 30.12
CA GLY A 459 -18.48 -4.29 30.91
C GLY A 459 -16.96 -4.41 30.72
N LEU A 460 -16.43 -4.06 29.54
CA LEU A 460 -14.99 -4.13 29.25
C LEU A 460 -14.27 -2.82 29.53
N LEU A 461 -14.85 -1.67 29.16
CA LEU A 461 -14.17 -0.38 29.18
C LEU A 461 -14.35 0.37 30.49
N GLY A 462 -15.43 0.12 31.24
CA GLY A 462 -15.83 0.93 32.38
C GLY A 462 -16.41 2.30 31.98
N GLN A 463 -17.06 2.97 32.93
CA GLN A 463 -17.68 4.30 32.73
C GLN A 463 -16.66 5.43 32.98
N ILE A 464 -16.65 6.43 32.11
CA ILE A 464 -15.89 7.68 32.31
C ILE A 464 -16.88 8.78 32.72
N GLU A 465 -16.69 9.38 33.89
CA GLU A 465 -17.47 10.56 34.33
C GLU A 465 -17.30 11.72 33.35
N ASP A 466 -18.40 12.38 32.95
CA ASP A 466 -18.43 13.50 31.99
C ASP A 466 -17.86 13.18 30.58
N SER A 467 -18.30 12.05 29.99
CA SER A 467 -17.87 11.58 28.66
C SER A 467 -17.97 12.65 27.56
N LYS A 468 -19.07 13.41 27.47
CA LYS A 468 -19.27 14.43 26.42
C LYS A 468 -18.26 15.58 26.48
N LYS A 469 -18.07 16.18 27.66
CA LYS A 469 -17.12 17.29 27.86
C LYS A 469 -15.68 16.83 27.63
N THR A 470 -15.37 15.59 28.04
CA THR A 470 -14.06 14.98 27.83
C THR A 470 -13.82 14.68 26.35
N THR A 471 -14.81 14.14 25.64
CA THR A 471 -14.77 13.86 24.19
C THR A 471 -14.50 15.14 23.40
N GLN A 472 -15.17 16.25 23.74
CA GLN A 472 -14.91 17.53 23.08
C GLN A 472 -13.47 18.02 23.29
N LYS A 473 -12.88 17.80 24.48
CA LYS A 473 -11.47 18.12 24.72
C LYS A 473 -10.53 17.24 23.90
N VAL A 474 -10.85 15.96 23.73
CA VAL A 474 -10.09 15.05 22.85
C VAL A 474 -10.14 15.55 21.40
N ILE A 475 -11.34 15.91 20.91
CA ILE A 475 -11.52 16.47 19.57
C ILE A 475 -10.69 17.75 19.39
N ASN A 476 -10.75 18.67 20.35
CA ASN A 476 -9.97 19.90 20.28
C ASN A 476 -8.46 19.62 20.27
N ASN A 477 -7.98 18.69 21.10
CA ASN A 477 -6.57 18.26 21.08
C ASN A 477 -6.16 17.70 19.72
N LEU A 478 -7.01 16.86 19.10
CA LEU A 478 -6.74 16.33 17.76
C LEU A 478 -6.66 17.46 16.73
N LYS A 479 -7.56 18.44 16.82
CA LYS A 479 -7.58 19.62 15.94
C LYS A 479 -6.31 20.47 16.07
N GLU A 480 -5.69 20.51 17.25
CA GLU A 480 -4.42 21.21 17.51
C GLU A 480 -3.18 20.46 16.97
N ILE A 481 -3.10 19.13 17.17
CA ILE A 481 -1.90 18.32 16.85
C ILE A 481 -1.64 18.21 15.35
N SER A 482 -2.64 18.49 14.52
CA SER A 482 -2.71 18.48 13.05
C SER A 482 -1.42 18.24 12.22
N VAL A 483 -0.83 17.04 12.14
CA VAL A 483 0.28 16.78 11.16
C VAL A 483 0.01 15.59 10.22
N ASN A 484 -1.13 14.89 10.33
CA ASN A 484 -1.28 13.57 9.68
C ASN A 484 -2.73 13.22 9.31
N ILE A 485 -2.90 12.52 8.19
CA ILE A 485 -4.16 11.91 7.72
C ILE A 485 -4.84 11.04 8.79
N ASN A 486 -4.05 10.42 9.67
CA ASN A 486 -4.58 9.57 10.74
C ASN A 486 -5.43 10.35 11.76
N ILE A 487 -5.20 11.67 11.91
CA ILE A 487 -6.01 12.53 12.77
C ILE A 487 -7.42 12.70 12.20
N PHE A 488 -7.53 12.87 10.88
CA PHE A 488 -8.84 12.95 10.22
C PHE A 488 -9.64 11.66 10.43
N HIS A 489 -8.98 10.51 10.29
CA HIS A 489 -9.59 9.22 10.59
C HIS A 489 -10.02 9.08 12.04
N CYS A 490 -9.23 9.55 13.01
CA CYS A 490 -9.64 9.56 14.41
C CYS A 490 -10.85 10.47 14.66
N LEU A 491 -10.95 11.63 13.99
CA LEU A 491 -12.14 12.49 14.08
C LEU A 491 -13.39 11.79 13.51
N MET A 492 -13.24 11.08 12.39
CA MET A 492 -14.32 10.28 11.80
C MET A 492 -14.76 9.14 12.73
N GLU A 493 -13.82 8.42 13.35
CA GLU A 493 -14.12 7.39 14.36
C GLU A 493 -14.82 7.99 15.60
N MET A 494 -14.60 9.27 15.88
CA MET A 494 -15.28 10.01 16.94
C MET A 494 -16.64 10.61 16.51
N ASN A 495 -17.10 10.33 15.30
CA ASN A 495 -18.29 10.93 14.68
C ASN A 495 -18.23 12.48 14.54
N ASP A 496 -17.04 13.10 14.61
CA ASP A 496 -16.86 14.53 14.34
C ASP A 496 -16.64 14.73 12.82
N ILE A 497 -17.74 15.02 12.12
CA ILE A 497 -17.72 15.33 10.68
C ILE A 497 -17.62 16.84 10.40
N SER A 498 -17.38 17.68 11.41
CA SER A 498 -17.44 19.15 11.26
C SER A 498 -16.42 19.63 10.22
N VAL A 499 -15.18 19.12 10.32
CA VAL A 499 -14.10 19.47 9.38
C VAL A 499 -14.45 19.04 7.96
N TYR A 500 -15.10 17.88 7.79
CA TYR A 500 -15.55 17.39 6.48
C TYR A 500 -16.64 18.29 5.89
N GLN A 501 -17.63 18.68 6.70
CA GLN A 501 -18.71 19.58 6.27
C GLN A 501 -18.19 20.96 5.89
N GLU A 502 -17.31 21.55 6.70
CA GLU A 502 -16.66 22.84 6.42
C GLU A 502 -15.92 22.82 5.08
N ILE A 503 -15.24 21.71 4.76
CA ILE A 503 -14.52 21.56 3.49
C ILE A 503 -15.48 21.33 2.33
N GLN A 504 -16.54 20.54 2.50
CA GLN A 504 -17.58 20.38 1.48
C GLN A 504 -18.24 21.71 1.13
N GLU A 505 -18.53 22.56 2.13
CA GLU A 505 -19.03 23.92 1.92
C GLU A 505 -17.99 24.82 1.24
N PHE A 506 -16.72 24.71 1.64
CA PHE A 506 -15.63 25.42 0.97
C PHE A 506 -15.54 25.04 -0.51
N LEU A 507 -15.56 23.74 -0.83
CA LEU A 507 -15.54 23.24 -2.20
C LEU A 507 -16.77 23.68 -3.01
N LYS A 508 -17.94 23.87 -2.39
CA LYS A 508 -19.13 24.37 -3.09
C LYS A 508 -19.17 25.89 -3.23
N SER A 509 -18.36 26.63 -2.48
CA SER A 509 -18.39 28.09 -2.50
C SER A 509 -17.69 28.69 -3.72
N GLU A 510 -18.26 29.77 -4.25
CA GLU A 510 -17.68 30.54 -5.37
C GLU A 510 -16.48 31.39 -4.91
N ASN A 511 -16.46 31.85 -3.65
CA ASN A 511 -15.41 32.71 -3.09
C ASN A 511 -14.29 31.93 -2.37
N ARG A 512 -13.73 30.90 -3.01
CA ARG A 512 -12.72 30.01 -2.38
C ARG A 512 -11.43 30.74 -2.00
N SER A 513 -10.99 31.70 -2.80
CA SER A 513 -9.75 32.46 -2.59
C SER A 513 -9.81 33.42 -1.39
N GLU A 514 -11.00 33.86 -0.99
CA GLU A 514 -11.20 34.79 0.11
C GLU A 514 -11.25 34.08 1.47
N LYS A 515 -11.71 32.83 1.49
CA LYS A 515 -11.84 32.04 2.72
C LYS A 515 -10.48 31.52 3.19
N ARG A 516 -10.06 31.96 4.37
CA ARG A 516 -8.82 31.47 4.99
C ARG A 516 -9.01 30.06 5.55
N LEU A 517 -8.28 29.10 5.00
CA LEU A 517 -8.24 27.72 5.50
C LEU A 517 -7.29 27.60 6.69
N SER A 518 -7.77 26.96 7.75
CA SER A 518 -6.93 26.47 8.83
C SER A 518 -6.06 25.30 8.35
N GLU A 519 -5.00 25.01 9.08
CA GLU A 519 -4.08 23.96 8.70
C GLU A 519 -4.72 22.56 8.77
N ILE A 520 -5.71 22.34 9.65
CA ILE A 520 -6.47 21.08 9.69
C ILE A 520 -7.43 20.95 8.51
N GLN A 521 -8.07 22.05 8.11
CA GLN A 521 -8.89 22.08 6.91
C GLN A 521 -8.03 21.79 5.67
N CYS A 522 -6.78 22.26 5.64
CA CYS A 522 -5.84 21.89 4.58
C CYS A 522 -5.53 20.39 4.55
N SER A 523 -5.23 19.77 5.70
CA SER A 523 -5.00 18.31 5.76
C SER A 523 -6.21 17.50 5.33
N ALA A 524 -7.41 17.90 5.75
CA ALA A 524 -8.63 17.21 5.41
C ALA A 524 -9.05 17.46 3.95
N LEU A 525 -8.79 18.65 3.40
CA LEU A 525 -8.97 18.94 1.98
C LEU A 525 -7.99 18.09 1.15
N ALA A 526 -6.74 17.98 1.59
CA ALA A 526 -5.75 17.13 0.95
C ALA A 526 -6.21 15.67 0.92
N TYR A 527 -6.74 15.17 2.04
CA TYR A 527 -7.33 13.85 2.11
C TYR A 527 -8.50 13.70 1.13
N MET A 528 -9.45 14.64 1.13
CA MET A 528 -10.63 14.57 0.26
C MET A 528 -10.26 14.58 -1.23
N LEU A 529 -9.34 15.46 -1.64
CA LEU A 529 -8.85 15.55 -3.01
C LEU A 529 -8.02 14.33 -3.40
N LEU A 530 -7.19 13.83 -2.49
CA LEU A 530 -6.51 12.56 -2.70
C LEU A 530 -7.55 11.46 -2.92
N MET A 531 -8.58 11.37 -2.07
CA MET A 531 -9.63 10.36 -2.07
C MET A 531 -10.74 10.58 -3.11
N SER A 532 -10.55 11.50 -4.04
CA SER A 532 -11.44 11.72 -5.18
C SER A 532 -11.12 10.72 -6.29
N GLU A 533 -12.13 10.25 -7.00
CA GLU A 533 -11.95 9.48 -8.25
C GLU A 533 -11.49 10.38 -9.39
N GLU A 534 -11.87 11.66 -9.34
CA GLU A 534 -11.43 12.67 -10.30
C GLU A 534 -10.00 13.12 -9.99
N VAL A 535 -9.14 13.02 -11.00
CA VAL A 535 -7.78 13.57 -10.97
C VAL A 535 -7.88 15.09 -11.10
N LEU A 536 -7.24 15.82 -10.18
CA LEU A 536 -7.22 17.28 -10.20
C LEU A 536 -6.42 17.78 -11.42
N ASP A 537 -7.00 18.67 -12.23
CA ASP A 537 -6.28 19.19 -13.40
C ASP A 537 -5.06 20.02 -12.99
N GLU A 538 -5.18 20.87 -11.97
CA GLU A 538 -4.09 21.72 -11.50
C GLU A 538 -4.11 21.91 -9.98
N LEU A 539 -2.97 21.65 -9.35
CA LEU A 539 -2.68 21.99 -7.96
C LEU A 539 -1.81 23.26 -7.91
N ASP A 540 -2.46 24.41 -7.72
CA ASP A 540 -1.79 25.67 -7.39
C ASP A 540 -1.95 25.96 -5.89
N LEU A 541 -0.86 25.81 -5.14
CA LEU A 541 -0.86 26.02 -3.69
C LEU A 541 -1.09 27.49 -3.30
N ARG A 542 -0.84 28.46 -4.19
CA ARG A 542 -1.05 29.89 -3.93
C ARG A 542 -2.52 30.29 -4.02
N LYS A 543 -3.37 29.51 -4.70
CA LYS A 543 -4.83 29.73 -4.73
C LYS A 543 -5.49 29.53 -3.36
N TYR A 544 -4.85 28.80 -2.46
CA TYR A 544 -5.39 28.53 -1.13
C TYR A 544 -4.90 29.58 -0.12
N ASN A 545 -5.84 30.38 0.39
CA ASN A 545 -5.57 31.34 1.44
C ASN A 545 -5.30 30.62 2.78
N THR A 546 -4.04 30.34 3.10
CA THR A 546 -3.65 29.63 4.32
C THR A 546 -2.19 29.95 4.72
N THR A 547 -1.74 29.42 5.87
CA THR A 547 -0.34 29.51 6.31
C THR A 547 0.58 28.70 5.39
N LYS A 548 1.89 28.90 5.51
CA LYS A 548 2.86 28.10 4.74
C LYS A 548 2.73 26.61 5.06
N GLU A 549 2.56 26.31 6.34
CA GLU A 549 2.31 24.97 6.88
C GLU A 549 0.99 24.40 6.34
N GLY A 550 -0.06 25.22 6.24
CA GLY A 550 -1.32 24.83 5.58
C GLY A 550 -1.10 24.40 4.12
N ARG A 551 -0.37 25.20 3.33
CA ARG A 551 -0.04 24.84 1.93
C ARG A 551 0.76 23.54 1.84
N TRP A 552 1.71 23.33 2.75
CA TRP A 552 2.49 22.09 2.82
C TRP A 552 1.63 20.85 3.08
N ARG A 553 0.52 21.00 3.82
CA ARG A 553 -0.41 19.89 4.07
C ARG A 553 -1.25 19.51 2.87
N LEU A 554 -1.40 20.41 1.89
CA LEU A 554 -2.04 20.14 0.60
C LEU A 554 -1.10 19.45 -0.38
N PHE A 555 0.20 19.48 -0.13
CA PHE A 555 1.21 18.94 -1.04
C PHE A 555 1.03 17.46 -1.45
N PRO A 556 0.55 16.55 -0.57
CA PRO A 556 0.24 15.18 -0.96
C PRO A 556 -0.72 15.05 -2.15
N VAL A 557 -1.58 16.05 -2.40
CA VAL A 557 -2.52 16.09 -3.54
C VAL A 557 -1.82 16.05 -4.90
N ALA A 558 -0.52 16.40 -4.97
CA ALA A 558 0.29 16.28 -6.18
C ALA A 558 0.24 14.87 -6.81
N ARG A 559 0.00 13.84 -5.99
CA ARG A 559 -0.14 12.44 -6.44
C ARG A 559 -1.42 12.18 -7.26
N ASN A 560 -2.46 12.99 -7.05
CA ASN A 560 -3.73 12.90 -7.75
C ASN A 560 -3.97 14.16 -8.60
N SER A 561 -2.89 14.77 -9.12
CA SER A 561 -2.95 15.99 -9.92
C SER A 561 -2.22 15.80 -11.25
N LYS A 562 -2.72 16.43 -12.31
CA LYS A 562 -2.05 16.47 -13.62
C LYS A 562 -0.96 17.53 -13.65
N ASN A 563 -1.26 18.72 -13.14
CA ASN A 563 -0.34 19.85 -13.12
C ASN A 563 -0.07 20.29 -11.68
N VAL A 564 1.20 20.55 -11.35
CA VAL A 564 1.59 21.06 -10.03
C VAL A 564 2.44 22.32 -10.24
N VAL A 565 1.92 23.46 -9.79
CA VAL A 565 2.54 24.77 -10.01
C VAL A 565 2.72 25.54 -8.71
N HIS A 566 3.64 26.51 -8.75
CA HIS A 566 3.86 27.45 -7.65
C HIS A 566 4.13 26.78 -6.30
N CYS A 567 4.98 25.75 -6.32
CA CYS A 567 5.38 25.05 -5.11
C CYS A 567 6.21 25.95 -4.18
N GLU A 568 5.94 25.91 -2.88
CA GLU A 568 6.82 26.45 -1.83
C GLU A 568 7.57 25.29 -1.16
N LEU A 569 8.50 24.65 -1.88
CA LEU A 569 9.12 23.38 -1.48
C LEU A 569 9.98 23.48 -0.21
N SER A 570 10.05 22.34 0.48
CA SER A 570 11.04 22.00 1.50
C SER A 570 11.57 20.59 1.20
N LYS A 571 12.65 20.14 1.86
CA LYS A 571 13.28 18.84 1.55
C LYS A 571 12.31 17.64 1.54
N PRO A 572 11.41 17.45 2.53
CA PRO A 572 10.44 16.35 2.52
C PRO A 572 9.46 16.35 1.34
N HIS A 573 9.20 17.52 0.72
CA HIS A 573 8.26 17.61 -0.39
C HIS A 573 8.81 17.01 -1.69
N CYS A 574 10.13 16.94 -1.84
CA CYS A 574 10.75 16.28 -3.00
C CYS A 574 10.48 14.76 -2.99
N GLU A 575 10.38 14.14 -1.81
CA GLU A 575 9.97 12.73 -1.68
C GLU A 575 8.52 12.52 -2.12
N VAL A 576 7.64 13.49 -1.85
CA VAL A 576 6.23 13.43 -2.28
C VAL A 576 6.10 13.57 -3.80
N ILE A 577 6.86 14.48 -4.42
CA ILE A 577 6.91 14.57 -5.89
C ILE A 577 7.48 13.31 -6.52
N ALA A 578 8.60 12.79 -5.99
CA ALA A 578 9.18 11.55 -6.47
C ALA A 578 8.16 10.40 -6.41
N SER A 579 7.41 10.31 -5.31
CA SER A 579 6.32 9.36 -5.12
C SER A 579 5.17 9.57 -6.13
N ALA A 580 4.79 10.81 -6.46
CA ALA A 580 3.79 11.09 -7.49
C ALA A 580 4.26 10.69 -8.91
N LEU A 581 5.54 10.87 -9.22
CA LEU A 581 6.13 10.44 -10.49
C LEU A 581 6.22 8.90 -10.61
N LYS A 582 6.42 8.23 -9.47
CA LYS A 582 6.51 6.76 -9.37
C LYS A 582 5.17 6.06 -9.30
N SER A 583 4.08 6.79 -9.06
CA SER A 583 2.77 6.17 -8.90
C SER A 583 2.39 5.42 -10.17
N ASN A 584 1.60 4.35 -10.02
CA ASN A 584 1.07 3.60 -11.14
C ASN A 584 -0.47 3.73 -11.15
N PRO A 585 -1.05 4.44 -12.13
CA PRO A 585 -0.36 5.28 -13.11
C PRO A 585 0.18 6.57 -12.49
N SER A 586 1.16 7.20 -13.14
CA SER A 586 1.55 8.57 -12.83
C SER A 586 0.59 9.52 -13.52
N HIS A 587 -0.12 10.32 -12.72
CA HIS A 587 -1.03 11.35 -13.24
C HIS A 587 -0.32 12.65 -13.60
N LEU A 588 0.85 12.89 -13.01
CA LEU A 588 1.58 14.14 -13.11
C LEU A 588 2.21 14.28 -14.51
N MET A 589 1.71 15.26 -15.26
CA MET A 589 2.14 15.59 -16.63
C MET A 589 2.91 16.92 -16.68
N ASP A 590 2.53 17.91 -15.87
CA ASP A 590 3.24 19.20 -15.76
C ASP A 590 3.72 19.46 -14.33
N LEU A 591 5.02 19.67 -14.18
CA LEU A 591 5.65 19.95 -12.91
C LEU A 591 6.49 21.23 -12.99
N ASP A 592 6.00 22.28 -12.33
CA ASP A 592 6.73 23.53 -12.13
C ASP A 592 7.25 23.65 -10.68
N LEU A 593 8.56 23.45 -10.53
CA LEU A 593 9.28 23.66 -9.28
C LEU A 593 10.11 24.95 -9.28
N SER A 594 9.87 25.85 -10.23
CA SER A 594 10.61 27.10 -10.37
C SER A 594 10.62 27.92 -9.07
N TRP A 595 11.70 28.68 -8.87
CA TRP A 595 11.92 29.54 -7.71
C TRP A 595 12.06 28.80 -6.37
N ASN A 596 12.33 27.49 -6.38
CA ASN A 596 12.56 26.70 -5.16
C ASN A 596 14.02 26.38 -4.89
N LYS A 597 14.38 26.24 -3.60
CA LYS A 597 15.70 25.73 -3.18
C LYS A 597 15.62 24.21 -2.97
N ILE A 598 15.72 23.45 -4.06
CA ILE A 598 15.56 21.99 -4.04
C ILE A 598 16.74 21.32 -3.30
N GLY A 599 17.97 21.78 -3.58
CA GLY A 599 19.20 21.21 -3.04
C GLY A 599 19.50 19.78 -3.54
N ASP A 600 20.73 19.30 -3.33
CA ASP A 600 21.19 18.03 -3.91
C ASP A 600 20.32 16.82 -3.53
N SER A 601 19.89 16.75 -2.27
CA SER A 601 19.01 15.69 -1.80
C SER A 601 17.66 15.73 -2.50
N GLY A 602 17.09 16.92 -2.74
CA GLY A 602 15.80 17.04 -3.40
C GLY A 602 15.87 16.64 -4.88
N VAL A 603 16.95 17.03 -5.56
CA VAL A 603 17.21 16.65 -6.96
C VAL A 603 17.36 15.13 -7.07
N LYS A 604 18.08 14.49 -6.13
CA LYS A 604 18.21 13.03 -6.11
C LYS A 604 16.86 12.31 -6.03
N HIS A 605 15.93 12.81 -5.20
CA HIS A 605 14.58 12.24 -5.13
C HIS A 605 13.80 12.46 -6.43
N LEU A 606 13.85 13.68 -6.99
CA LEU A 606 13.22 13.98 -8.28
C LEU A 606 13.73 13.06 -9.39
N CYS A 607 15.05 12.89 -9.49
CA CYS A 607 15.71 12.01 -10.46
C CYS A 607 15.26 10.56 -10.31
N ALA A 608 15.21 10.04 -9.07
CA ALA A 608 14.71 8.70 -8.82
C ALA A 608 13.23 8.53 -9.23
N GLY A 609 12.45 9.61 -9.25
CA GLY A 609 11.08 9.61 -9.78
C GLY A 609 11.03 9.64 -11.30
N LEU A 610 11.86 10.46 -11.94
CA LEU A 610 11.99 10.55 -13.40
C LEU A 610 12.53 9.24 -14.01
N GLU A 611 13.41 8.55 -13.30
CA GLU A 611 13.97 7.23 -13.69
C GLU A 611 12.95 6.10 -13.64
N ASN A 612 11.78 6.33 -13.05
CA ASN A 612 10.78 5.30 -12.90
C ASN A 612 10.07 5.03 -14.23
N PRO A 613 9.88 3.76 -14.63
CA PRO A 613 9.22 3.43 -15.90
C PRO A 613 7.76 3.89 -15.99
N ASN A 614 7.11 4.16 -14.85
CA ASN A 614 5.74 4.66 -14.78
C ASN A 614 5.63 6.18 -14.90
N CYS A 615 6.75 6.91 -14.88
CA CYS A 615 6.77 8.36 -15.00
C CYS A 615 6.18 8.77 -16.35
N ARG A 616 5.18 9.65 -16.34
CA ARG A 616 4.51 10.18 -17.55
C ARG A 616 4.66 11.69 -17.69
N LEU A 617 5.68 12.26 -17.05
CA LEU A 617 5.88 13.70 -17.03
C LEU A 617 6.21 14.21 -18.44
N GLU A 618 5.42 15.16 -18.91
CA GLU A 618 5.56 15.81 -20.22
C GLU A 618 6.30 17.16 -20.07
N ILE A 619 6.06 17.90 -19.00
CA ILE A 619 6.61 19.24 -18.80
C ILE A 619 7.33 19.32 -17.45
N LEU A 620 8.59 19.78 -17.47
CA LEU A 620 9.40 20.00 -16.27
C LEU A 620 10.01 21.41 -16.29
N ARG A 621 9.66 22.23 -15.31
CA ARG A 621 10.23 23.58 -15.13
C ARG A 621 11.00 23.66 -13.81
N LEU A 622 12.30 23.97 -13.91
CA LEU A 622 13.23 24.13 -12.79
C LEU A 622 13.89 25.52 -12.81
N VAL A 623 13.15 26.56 -13.16
CA VAL A 623 13.71 27.92 -13.31
C VAL A 623 14.25 28.41 -11.96
N LYS A 624 15.48 28.91 -11.94
CA LYS A 624 16.10 29.51 -10.74
C LYS A 624 16.12 28.60 -9.51
N CYS A 625 16.36 27.29 -9.69
CA CYS A 625 16.35 26.30 -8.62
C CYS A 625 17.69 26.14 -7.85
N ARG A 626 18.74 26.87 -8.27
CA ARG A 626 20.09 26.84 -7.67
C ARG A 626 20.72 25.44 -7.69
N LEU A 627 20.61 24.76 -8.83
CA LEU A 627 21.19 23.42 -9.03
C LEU A 627 22.73 23.48 -8.96
N SER A 628 23.36 22.51 -8.29
CA SER A 628 24.83 22.37 -8.24
C SER A 628 25.39 21.65 -9.48
N GLU A 629 26.72 21.67 -9.69
CA GLU A 629 27.37 20.94 -10.80
C GLU A 629 27.03 19.44 -10.79
N ASN A 630 26.98 18.80 -9.61
CA ASN A 630 26.63 17.38 -9.46
C ASN A 630 25.15 17.10 -9.77
N ASN A 631 24.27 18.09 -9.57
CA ASN A 631 22.85 17.94 -9.87
C ASN A 631 22.61 17.78 -11.38
N TRP A 632 23.42 18.44 -12.21
CA TRP A 632 23.30 18.34 -13.67
C TRP A 632 23.56 16.94 -14.17
N ALA A 633 24.69 16.32 -13.77
CA ALA A 633 25.00 14.95 -14.17
C ALA A 633 23.90 13.96 -13.75
N THR A 634 23.37 14.12 -12.53
CA THR A 634 22.30 13.27 -12.00
C THR A 634 20.98 13.46 -12.77
N LEU A 635 20.59 14.71 -13.02
CA LEU A 635 19.36 15.04 -13.75
C LEU A 635 19.42 14.57 -15.20
N ILE A 636 20.55 14.79 -15.87
CA ILE A 636 20.76 14.34 -17.25
C ILE A 636 20.74 12.81 -17.35
N SER A 637 21.39 12.10 -16.41
CA SER A 637 21.31 10.64 -16.34
C SER A 637 19.86 10.15 -16.17
N ALA A 638 19.08 10.83 -15.33
CA ALA A 638 17.67 10.49 -15.13
C ALA A 638 16.84 10.71 -16.39
N LEU A 639 17.04 11.82 -17.10
CA LEU A 639 16.35 12.13 -18.36
C LEU A 639 16.74 11.18 -19.51
N GLN A 640 17.93 10.57 -19.45
CA GLN A 640 18.38 9.55 -20.41
C GLN A 640 17.76 8.16 -20.17
N SER A 641 17.20 7.92 -18.98
CA SER A 641 16.53 6.66 -18.67
C SER A 641 15.24 6.51 -19.49
N LYS A 642 14.85 5.26 -19.81
CA LYS A 642 13.70 4.96 -20.67
C LYS A 642 12.53 4.35 -19.90
N PRO A 643 11.27 4.70 -20.23
CA PRO A 643 10.85 5.70 -21.23
C PRO A 643 10.69 7.12 -20.64
N SER A 644 11.22 8.14 -21.31
CA SER A 644 10.94 9.55 -21.02
C SER A 644 9.81 10.06 -21.93
N TYR A 645 8.78 10.67 -21.35
CA TYR A 645 7.64 11.30 -22.05
C TYR A 645 7.77 12.82 -22.19
N LEU A 646 8.92 13.36 -21.75
CA LEU A 646 9.13 14.79 -21.67
C LEU A 646 9.04 15.44 -23.07
N ILE A 647 8.39 16.59 -23.15
CA ILE A 647 8.26 17.44 -24.35
C ILE A 647 8.76 18.87 -24.06
N GLU A 648 8.67 19.34 -22.81
CA GLU A 648 9.18 20.66 -22.41
C GLU A 648 10.11 20.54 -21.21
N LEU A 649 11.27 21.19 -21.32
CA LEU A 649 12.23 21.30 -20.23
C LEU A 649 12.74 22.74 -20.13
N ASP A 650 12.39 23.41 -19.04
CA ASP A 650 12.86 24.75 -18.72
C ASP A 650 13.83 24.71 -17.54
N LEU A 651 15.08 25.08 -17.80
CA LEU A 651 16.19 25.10 -16.86
C LEU A 651 16.74 26.51 -16.64
N SER A 652 15.99 27.54 -17.06
CA SER A 652 16.43 28.92 -17.08
C SER A 652 16.85 29.46 -15.70
N GLU A 653 17.66 30.51 -15.68
CA GLU A 653 18.16 31.21 -14.50
C GLU A 653 18.91 30.31 -13.48
N ASN A 654 19.47 29.17 -13.93
CA ASN A 654 20.36 28.35 -13.12
C ASN A 654 21.84 28.65 -13.44
N GLU A 655 22.38 29.69 -12.81
CA GLU A 655 23.72 30.25 -13.07
C GLU A 655 24.90 29.30 -12.85
N ALA A 656 24.69 28.18 -12.17
CA ALA A 656 25.72 27.19 -11.86
C ALA A 656 25.85 26.08 -12.92
N LEU A 657 25.10 26.16 -14.04
CA LEU A 657 25.25 25.25 -15.18
C LEU A 657 26.67 25.34 -15.79
N LYS A 658 27.12 26.57 -16.10
CA LYS A 658 28.43 26.85 -16.75
C LYS A 658 28.71 25.85 -17.89
N ASP A 659 29.98 25.59 -18.19
CA ASP A 659 30.37 24.74 -19.33
C ASP A 659 30.33 23.24 -19.05
N ALA A 660 30.50 22.83 -17.79
CA ALA A 660 30.46 21.42 -17.40
C ALA A 660 29.04 20.85 -17.52
N GLY A 661 28.03 21.55 -17.00
CA GLY A 661 26.63 21.14 -17.14
C GLY A 661 26.14 21.23 -18.59
N ALA A 662 26.60 22.22 -19.35
CA ALA A 662 26.31 22.32 -20.78
C ALA A 662 26.85 21.14 -21.58
N LYS A 663 28.05 20.62 -21.25
CA LYS A 663 28.63 19.45 -21.90
C LYS A 663 27.79 18.19 -21.69
N GLU A 664 27.33 17.94 -20.46
CA GLU A 664 26.43 16.82 -20.15
C GLU A 664 25.10 16.95 -20.89
N LEU A 665 24.57 18.17 -20.94
CA LEU A 665 23.32 18.46 -21.65
C LEU A 665 23.46 18.28 -23.18
N CYS A 666 24.60 18.66 -23.75
CA CYS A 666 24.92 18.38 -25.14
C CYS A 666 25.03 16.87 -25.40
N ALA A 667 25.61 16.10 -24.48
CA ALA A 667 25.67 14.64 -24.59
C ALA A 667 24.27 14.01 -24.55
N PHE A 668 23.35 14.54 -23.74
CA PHE A 668 21.94 14.17 -23.75
C PHE A 668 21.26 14.43 -25.09
N LEU A 669 21.38 15.65 -25.64
CA LEU A 669 20.80 16.01 -26.94
C LEU A 669 21.35 15.16 -28.10
N LYS A 670 22.63 14.77 -28.02
CA LYS A 670 23.29 13.84 -28.97
C LYS A 670 22.77 12.41 -28.88
N SER A 671 22.19 12.00 -27.76
CA SER A 671 21.78 10.62 -27.54
C SER A 671 20.55 10.25 -28.37
N SER A 672 20.53 9.03 -28.93
CA SER A 672 19.34 8.45 -29.58
C SER A 672 18.21 8.10 -28.59
N LEU A 673 18.49 8.29 -27.29
CA LEU A 673 17.57 8.15 -26.16
C LEU A 673 16.82 9.45 -25.86
N CYS A 674 17.30 10.59 -26.38
CA CYS A 674 16.55 11.85 -26.46
C CYS A 674 15.39 11.67 -27.45
N ARG A 675 14.41 10.86 -27.04
CA ARG A 675 13.13 10.62 -27.71
C ARG A 675 12.07 11.51 -27.08
N LEU A 676 12.39 12.80 -26.90
CA LEU A 676 11.35 13.82 -26.76
C LEU A 676 10.44 13.61 -27.97
N ASN A 677 9.21 13.14 -27.73
CA ASN A 677 8.52 12.21 -28.64
C ASN A 677 8.44 12.68 -30.11
N THR A 678 8.91 11.81 -31.01
CA THR A 678 8.82 11.88 -32.48
C THR A 678 7.38 11.95 -33.06
N LEU A 679 6.36 12.02 -32.20
CA LEU A 679 4.94 11.95 -32.56
C LEU A 679 4.15 13.25 -32.27
N ARG A 680 4.73 14.24 -31.59
CA ARG A 680 4.09 15.54 -31.38
C ARG A 680 5.05 16.66 -31.77
N SER A 681 4.53 17.58 -32.57
CA SER A 681 5.24 18.69 -33.20
C SER A 681 5.41 19.89 -32.27
N ASP A 682 5.64 19.70 -30.96
CA ASP A 682 5.70 20.81 -29.98
C ASP A 682 6.73 20.52 -28.86
N ILE A 683 8.05 20.64 -29.13
CA ILE A 683 9.11 20.44 -28.11
C ILE A 683 9.84 21.76 -27.85
N SER A 684 9.86 22.21 -26.58
CA SER A 684 10.44 23.50 -26.16
C SER A 684 11.54 23.32 -25.10
N PHE A 685 12.68 23.97 -25.31
CA PHE A 685 13.85 23.87 -24.44
C PHE A 685 14.42 25.24 -24.08
N GLN A 686 14.45 25.56 -22.79
CA GLN A 686 14.77 26.91 -22.30
C GLN A 686 16.00 26.90 -21.37
N LEU A 687 17.03 27.65 -21.76
CA LEU A 687 18.31 27.82 -21.06
C LEU A 687 18.65 29.31 -20.85
N ARG A 688 17.64 30.13 -20.61
CA ARG A 688 17.83 31.58 -20.46
C ARG A 688 18.69 31.90 -19.24
N SER A 689 19.67 32.78 -19.36
CA SER A 689 20.49 33.26 -18.22
C SER A 689 21.21 32.17 -17.41
N CYS A 690 21.80 31.18 -18.08
CA CYS A 690 22.52 30.05 -17.46
C CYS A 690 24.06 30.22 -17.40
N ARG A 691 24.59 31.39 -17.80
CA ARG A 691 26.04 31.72 -17.88
C ARG A 691 26.84 30.79 -18.79
N LEU A 692 26.25 30.40 -19.92
CA LEU A 692 26.94 29.62 -20.97
C LEU A 692 28.10 30.42 -21.59
N SER A 693 29.23 29.77 -21.86
CA SER A 693 30.36 30.34 -22.61
C SER A 693 30.37 29.89 -24.08
N GLU A 694 31.34 30.42 -24.84
CA GLU A 694 31.58 30.08 -26.25
C GLU A 694 31.77 28.57 -26.50
N ILE A 695 32.41 27.87 -25.57
CA ILE A 695 32.65 26.42 -25.65
C ILE A 695 31.32 25.65 -25.59
N SER A 696 30.40 26.14 -24.77
CA SER A 696 29.08 25.54 -24.58
C SER A 696 28.16 25.76 -25.78
N CYS A 697 28.19 26.95 -26.39
CA CYS A 697 27.39 27.25 -27.58
C CYS A 697 27.79 26.38 -28.77
N GLY A 698 29.10 26.26 -29.05
CA GLY A 698 29.58 25.40 -30.13
C GLY A 698 29.28 23.90 -29.90
N SER A 699 29.34 23.46 -28.64
CA SER A 699 28.95 22.09 -28.27
C SER A 699 27.46 21.83 -28.47
N LEU A 700 26.61 22.82 -28.18
CA LEU A 700 25.16 22.75 -28.34
C LEU A 700 24.77 22.72 -29.83
N VAL A 701 25.35 23.60 -30.64
CA VAL A 701 25.16 23.61 -32.10
C VAL A 701 25.62 22.28 -32.71
N SER A 702 26.75 21.74 -32.27
CA SER A 702 27.21 20.40 -32.68
C SER A 702 26.22 19.30 -32.30
N ALA A 703 25.62 19.36 -31.10
CA ALA A 703 24.61 18.41 -30.66
C ALA A 703 23.36 18.44 -31.54
N LEU A 704 22.83 19.64 -31.80
CA LEU A 704 21.64 19.85 -32.63
C LEU A 704 21.85 19.43 -34.09
N LYS A 705 23.07 19.57 -34.64
CA LYS A 705 23.41 19.06 -35.98
C LYS A 705 23.48 17.52 -36.02
N SER A 706 24.03 16.90 -34.98
CA SER A 706 24.28 15.45 -34.96
C SER A 706 23.03 14.59 -34.75
N ASN A 707 21.99 15.15 -34.15
CA ASN A 707 20.69 14.54 -34.01
C ASN A 707 19.69 15.59 -34.51
N PRO A 708 19.19 15.52 -35.76
CA PRO A 708 18.36 16.55 -36.38
C PRO A 708 17.06 16.69 -35.58
N SER A 709 17.13 17.57 -34.58
CA SER A 709 16.34 17.52 -33.37
C SER A 709 14.86 17.67 -33.69
N HIS A 710 14.00 16.88 -33.04
CA HIS A 710 12.56 17.17 -32.96
C HIS A 710 12.26 18.45 -32.14
N LEU A 711 13.30 19.14 -31.66
CA LEU A 711 13.20 20.41 -30.97
C LEU A 711 12.65 21.48 -31.92
N ILE A 712 11.64 22.21 -31.45
CA ILE A 712 10.95 23.25 -32.21
C ILE A 712 11.24 24.63 -31.61
N GLU A 713 11.44 24.71 -30.30
CA GLU A 713 11.82 25.95 -29.65
C GLU A 713 13.11 25.81 -28.83
N LEU A 714 14.02 26.77 -29.00
CA LEU A 714 15.23 26.90 -28.20
C LEU A 714 15.40 28.35 -27.72
N ASP A 715 15.45 28.56 -26.41
CA ASP A 715 15.75 29.88 -25.82
C ASP A 715 17.11 29.90 -25.09
N LEU A 716 18.03 30.69 -25.64
CA LEU A 716 19.37 30.98 -25.13
C LEU A 716 19.55 32.45 -24.70
N SER A 717 18.47 33.23 -24.63
CA SER A 717 18.53 34.65 -24.25
C SER A 717 19.17 34.86 -22.87
N GLY A 718 19.69 36.06 -22.59
CA GLY A 718 20.33 36.38 -21.30
C GLY A 718 21.62 35.59 -20.98
N ASN A 719 22.15 34.79 -21.92
CA ASN A 719 23.51 34.22 -21.82
C ASN A 719 24.55 35.20 -22.39
N ASN A 720 25.80 35.09 -21.95
CA ASN A 720 26.90 35.94 -22.41
C ASN A 720 27.48 35.45 -23.76
N LEU A 721 26.61 35.34 -24.77
CA LEU A 721 26.98 34.89 -26.11
C LEU A 721 27.78 35.98 -26.82
N LYS A 722 28.93 35.61 -27.38
CA LYS A 722 29.78 36.50 -28.18
C LYS A 722 29.34 36.50 -29.65
N GLU A 723 29.93 37.39 -30.45
CA GLU A 723 29.68 37.46 -31.90
C GLU A 723 30.00 36.14 -32.62
N SER A 724 31.06 35.42 -32.21
CA SER A 724 31.39 34.10 -32.75
C SER A 724 30.29 33.05 -32.49
N ASP A 725 29.62 33.12 -31.34
CA ASP A 725 28.51 32.22 -30.98
C ASP A 725 27.27 32.49 -31.84
N VAL A 726 26.93 33.77 -32.03
CA VAL A 726 25.83 34.19 -32.90
C VAL A 726 26.09 33.76 -34.34
N GLN A 727 27.34 33.82 -34.80
CA GLN A 727 27.72 33.36 -36.13
C GLN A 727 27.53 31.85 -36.29
N GLN A 728 27.91 31.04 -35.29
CA GLN A 728 27.67 29.59 -35.30
C GLN A 728 26.18 29.23 -35.29
N LEU A 729 25.36 29.99 -34.56
CA LEU A 729 23.90 29.85 -34.58
C LEU A 729 23.32 30.23 -35.95
N LYS A 730 23.80 31.33 -36.58
CA LYS A 730 23.41 31.73 -37.94
C LYS A 730 23.78 30.68 -38.99
N GLU A 731 24.93 30.03 -38.86
CA GLU A 731 25.33 28.91 -39.71
C GLU A 731 24.47 27.66 -39.49
N PHE A 732 24.04 27.42 -38.24
CA PHE A 732 23.11 26.34 -37.94
C PHE A 732 21.72 26.57 -38.54
N VAL A 733 21.19 27.80 -38.50
CA VAL A 733 19.90 28.17 -39.13
C VAL A 733 19.92 27.91 -40.65
N LYS A 734 21.08 28.04 -41.30
CA LYS A 734 21.26 27.77 -42.73
C LYS A 734 21.50 26.29 -43.06
N SER A 735 21.60 25.42 -42.05
CA SER A 735 21.86 24.00 -42.21
C SER A 735 20.62 23.28 -42.79
N PRO A 736 20.78 22.30 -43.69
CA PRO A 736 19.66 21.48 -44.17
C PRO A 736 18.97 20.68 -43.05
N ASP A 737 19.66 20.49 -41.92
CA ASP A 737 19.17 19.78 -40.74
C ASP A 737 18.41 20.68 -39.75
N TYR A 738 18.20 21.96 -40.07
CA TYR A 738 17.48 22.91 -39.22
C TYR A 738 15.98 22.63 -39.20
N LYS A 739 15.43 22.42 -37.99
CA LYS A 739 14.02 22.09 -37.76
C LYS A 739 13.33 22.93 -36.67
N LEU A 740 14.05 23.89 -36.06
CA LEU A 740 13.47 24.78 -35.06
C LEU A 740 12.49 25.75 -35.73
N GLU A 741 11.32 25.96 -35.14
CA GLU A 741 10.42 27.05 -35.51
C GLU A 741 10.80 28.35 -34.79
N THR A 742 11.26 28.24 -33.54
CA THR A 742 11.65 29.39 -32.70
C THR A 742 13.06 29.22 -32.14
N LEU A 743 13.95 30.17 -32.44
CA LEU A 743 15.26 30.32 -31.78
C LEU A 743 15.36 31.72 -31.17
N ARG A 744 15.50 31.80 -29.84
CA ARG A 744 15.72 33.07 -29.13
C ARG A 744 17.14 33.07 -28.59
N SER A 745 17.94 34.09 -28.90
CA SER A 745 19.34 34.15 -28.47
C SER A 745 19.83 35.56 -28.12
N VAL A 746 18.91 36.51 -27.93
CA VAL A 746 19.28 37.94 -27.87
C VAL A 746 19.38 38.43 -26.44
N ASP A 747 20.62 38.63 -26.01
CA ASP A 747 21.10 39.83 -25.30
C ASP A 747 22.49 40.14 -25.86
N CYS A 748 22.52 40.54 -27.13
CA CYS A 748 23.75 40.93 -27.79
C CYS A 748 24.19 42.29 -27.24
N ASN A 749 25.23 42.30 -26.40
CA ASN A 749 25.99 43.52 -26.10
C ASN A 749 26.90 43.88 -27.29
N CYS A 750 26.33 43.86 -28.50
CA CYS A 750 27.05 44.12 -29.73
C CYS A 750 27.22 45.62 -29.91
N GLU A 751 28.45 46.09 -29.85
CA GLU A 751 28.83 47.35 -30.48
C GLU A 751 28.49 47.25 -31.97
N SER A 752 27.45 47.99 -32.38
CA SER A 752 27.11 48.37 -33.76
C SER A 752 27.39 47.33 -34.87
N ASN A 753 26.35 46.57 -35.27
CA ASN A 753 26.03 46.09 -36.63
C ASN A 753 25.44 44.66 -36.73
N CYS A 754 25.24 43.93 -35.64
CA CYS A 754 24.81 42.52 -35.74
C CYS A 754 23.28 42.26 -35.81
N CYS A 755 22.42 43.26 -35.64
CA CYS A 755 20.96 43.10 -35.67
C CYS A 755 20.36 43.38 -37.06
N GLN A 756 20.58 42.49 -38.03
CA GLN A 756 19.69 42.36 -39.19
C GLN A 756 19.45 40.88 -39.50
N GLN A 757 18.14 40.56 -39.53
CA GLN A 757 17.43 39.30 -39.80
C GLN A 757 17.64 38.15 -38.82
#